data_AF-A0A2D5YKX6-F1
#
_entry.id   AF-A0A2D5YKX6-F1
#
_cell.length_a   1.000
_cell.length_b   1.000
_cell.length_c   1.000
_cell.angle_alpha   90.00
_cell.angle_beta   90.00
_cell.angle_gamma   90.00
#
_symmetry.space_group_name_H-M   'P 1'
#
loop_
_entity.id
_entity.type
_entity.pdbx_description
1 polymer ?
#
loop_
_entity_poly.entity_id
_entity_poly.type
_entity_poly.pdbx_seq_one_letter_code
_entity_poly.pdbx_strand_id
1 'polypeptide(L)'
;MVKYLVPILLIILSHLGAYAKITGVPIDNSSTVAFDLTHPTLGHMLPEEIEDYFSSLDIQTDKDDISLWEPMLSKFYVGTDTFDEYKNDQKIPAEVGEEFSFIEVVSSEDGVMRFNVSNIDGKLFQVTITRMLHTTLLRKNLFRKLGYSIPSSKWLDNITLNFKDNKSRDFFKDLQILANTSRDSDRWVREVKEKSLVIQDVVIKDIETAKIADISLSAPPEKFEDRSLRATLVPYSFVAINESINAFSRSMTKMYDGEYIFKHFQEKSSFNASLDDIKWIARKLAKLTQEDLHEVIKYSYFPFPINDILLEKLVQRRNRLMDMIVLKVDPLREYFAQHPKYKDGFLEDIDFPNYATHFTSDPKESPLDDLLSFGIAKSQESIIRGAVSQLNSQISVFDVTEKRTQWIKEDFEANKDFAIDYYVKNGEFPELPFSTWFTPRVNGGLLLGRNVVIGPSLGTDNLVQMADSFGYTYSYGGILGLERVIDQSISGSFSLTNQHLVSFNHIKALNKIKDVFSTSYKNILVGLYNKKIKKRLEAAIKSEQEDEELRQKVVHGVMDYIDEKFKVGESLIISESEIPTMNLGLSAPVNGAFVVTGKLGYRKKDLKRIHIHRRSKNHIQVYFDDAKLRELLTGLKISNLIPFFDYEGNKLTGNYKIKLFDLNLDRNLKTNKTFFRDIKALFHIMEDRNLSKVDIEPVTITNTVSDKLNQLNLLFLSSKELTQYADMSVEQKDFDDTKYLYSFYGKQSGLNYIDLGKRILNYVLEEFLSEIELYLTPNPHEPAHRTVMGSSKTISTEFQAKYIDITKNGLENFSNKYLVTSYVREGNTLSFDKLKSLLDKVNDETGLVIFSDGDEKDIGELKLYKIETKIHFYEKAVDKLLFLTDEEIDNLSSRRKKENEYNRTCDSPATIGKSLSCGNFDHLKRLLENCHSRMSDKKYEKANKCFAKYMYYVSKYNDIKDLFDLVGLKNVFVETKVNGFRQDKETIYRPFNGVTYGRVNAINKDGPIDGIIKRFSLLKGEFFGSWLRYRF
;
A
#
# COMPACT_ATOMS: atom_id res chain seq x y z
N MET A 1 -34.10 -20.72 23.57
CA MET A 1 -33.67 -19.51 22.85
C MET A 1 -32.26 -19.05 23.26
N VAL A 2 -31.88 -19.13 24.54
CA VAL A 2 -30.53 -18.73 25.03
C VAL A 2 -29.38 -19.67 24.60
N LYS A 3 -29.63 -20.97 24.37
CA LYS A 3 -28.61 -21.97 23.96
C LYS A 3 -28.07 -21.81 22.53
N TYR A 4 -28.71 -21.01 21.66
CA TYR A 4 -28.28 -20.80 20.28
C TYR A 4 -27.70 -19.40 20.02
N LEU A 5 -27.86 -18.46 20.96
CA LEU A 5 -27.32 -17.10 20.82
C LEU A 5 -25.81 -17.04 21.10
N VAL A 6 -25.32 -17.84 22.05
CA VAL A 6 -23.91 -17.83 22.48
C VAL A 6 -22.93 -18.31 21.39
N PRO A 7 -23.16 -19.43 20.67
CA PRO A 7 -22.25 -19.84 19.60
C PRO A 7 -22.32 -18.91 18.38
N ILE A 8 -23.46 -18.26 18.12
CA ILE A 8 -23.60 -17.28 17.01
C ILE A 8 -22.89 -15.97 17.35
N LEU A 9 -22.90 -15.53 18.62
CA LEU A 9 -22.13 -14.36 19.06
C LEU A 9 -20.61 -14.63 19.01
N LEU A 10 -20.17 -15.84 19.35
CA LEU A 10 -18.76 -16.27 19.27
C LEU A 10 -18.25 -16.39 17.83
N ILE A 11 -19.08 -16.85 16.89
CA ILE A 11 -18.73 -16.89 15.47
C ILE A 11 -18.64 -15.47 14.89
N ILE A 12 -19.50 -14.53 15.31
CA ILE A 12 -19.44 -13.13 14.88
C ILE A 12 -18.19 -12.40 15.44
N LEU A 13 -17.75 -12.74 16.65
CA LEU A 13 -16.52 -12.19 17.24
C LEU A 13 -15.24 -12.75 16.60
N SER A 14 -15.27 -13.98 16.06
CA SER A 14 -14.12 -14.61 15.41
C SER A 14 -13.83 -14.14 13.96
N HIS A 15 -14.70 -13.32 13.37
CA HIS A 15 -14.56 -12.82 11.98
C HIS A 15 -14.36 -11.31 11.87
N LEU A 16 -14.24 -10.61 13.00
CA LEU A 16 -13.62 -9.30 13.03
C LEU A 16 -12.11 -9.52 13.10
N GLY A 17 -11.49 -9.63 11.92
CA GLY A 17 -10.10 -9.24 11.74
C GLY A 17 -9.98 -7.74 12.04
N ALA A 18 -10.09 -7.39 13.32
CA ALA A 18 -9.76 -6.09 13.83
C ALA A 18 -8.27 -5.93 13.55
N TYR A 19 -7.96 -5.14 12.52
CA TYR A 19 -6.76 -4.32 12.57
C TYR A 19 -6.88 -3.53 13.87
N ALA A 20 -6.27 -4.03 14.95
CA ALA A 20 -6.07 -3.27 16.17
C ALA A 20 -5.32 -2.02 15.73
N LYS A 21 -6.06 -0.91 15.70
CA LYS A 21 -5.54 0.40 15.34
C LYS A 21 -4.73 0.80 16.55
N ILE A 22 -3.46 0.39 16.62
CA ILE A 22 -2.54 0.80 17.68
C ILE A 22 -2.58 2.33 17.71
N THR A 23 -3.24 2.88 18.71
CA THR A 23 -3.37 4.31 18.96
C THR A 23 -2.00 4.78 19.43
N GLY A 24 -1.32 5.54 18.58
CA GLY A 24 -0.12 6.25 19.00
C GLY A 24 -0.50 7.51 19.75
N VAL A 25 0.23 7.85 20.81
CA VAL A 25 0.12 9.14 21.50
C VAL A 25 1.01 10.13 20.75
N PRO A 26 0.43 11.16 20.10
CA PRO A 26 1.21 12.27 19.58
C PRO A 26 1.68 13.15 20.72
N ILE A 27 2.91 13.64 20.61
CA ILE A 27 3.46 14.65 21.51
C ILE A 27 3.47 15.96 20.76
N ASP A 28 2.54 16.83 21.12
CA ASP A 28 2.57 18.22 20.73
C ASP A 28 3.23 19.05 21.86
N ASN A 29 3.90 20.14 21.51
CA ASN A 29 4.48 21.05 22.50
C ASN A 29 3.41 21.98 23.14
N SER A 30 2.12 21.59 23.12
CA SER A 30 1.01 22.41 23.62
C SER A 30 0.56 22.03 25.03
N SER A 31 1.09 20.93 25.58
CA SER A 31 0.77 20.49 26.93
C SER A 31 1.24 21.51 27.97
N THR A 32 0.40 21.77 28.97
CA THR A 32 0.74 22.63 30.11
C THR A 32 1.91 22.06 30.93
N VAL A 33 2.58 22.93 31.68
CA VAL A 33 3.61 22.56 32.64
C VAL A 33 3.01 21.63 33.72
N ALA A 34 3.79 20.68 34.22
CA ALA A 34 3.33 19.75 35.26
C ALA A 34 3.24 20.43 36.64
N PHE A 35 2.34 19.93 37.49
CA PHE A 35 2.04 20.54 38.80
C PHE A 35 3.01 20.12 39.92
N ASP A 36 3.78 19.04 39.71
CA ASP A 36 4.65 18.43 40.71
C ASP A 36 6.12 18.83 40.55
N LEU A 37 6.46 19.88 39.80
CA LEU A 37 7.86 20.19 39.48
C LEU A 37 8.61 20.87 40.64
N THR A 38 9.85 20.44 40.87
CA THR A 38 10.75 20.99 41.89
C THR A 38 11.96 21.65 41.24
N HIS A 39 12.07 22.97 41.40
CA HIS A 39 13.25 23.74 40.99
C HIS A 39 14.46 23.37 41.87
N PRO A 40 15.68 23.22 41.28
CA PRO A 40 16.88 22.83 42.03
C PRO A 40 17.23 23.73 43.23
N THR A 41 16.84 25.01 43.19
CA THR A 41 17.15 25.99 44.26
C THR A 41 15.93 26.64 44.91
N LEU A 42 14.79 26.68 44.22
CA LEU A 42 13.59 27.41 44.68
C LEU A 42 12.55 26.48 45.31
N GLY A 43 12.72 25.15 45.17
CA GLY A 43 11.78 24.17 45.69
C GLY A 43 10.62 23.93 44.72
N HIS A 44 9.51 23.40 45.26
CA HIS A 44 8.31 23.12 44.48
C HIS A 44 7.70 24.41 43.94
N MET A 45 7.29 24.40 42.66
CA MET A 45 6.65 25.54 42.01
C MET A 45 5.41 25.07 41.25
N LEU A 46 4.32 25.82 41.37
CA LEU A 46 3.09 25.63 40.60
C LEU A 46 3.26 26.14 39.15
N PRO A 47 2.46 25.64 38.18
CA PRO A 47 2.57 26.05 36.78
C PRO A 47 2.56 27.57 36.57
N GLU A 48 1.72 28.30 37.30
CA GLU A 48 1.65 29.76 37.23
C GLU A 48 2.94 30.43 37.74
N GLU A 49 3.52 29.91 38.82
CA GLU A 49 4.77 30.41 39.40
C GLU A 49 5.96 30.14 38.46
N ILE A 50 5.91 29.03 37.71
CA ILE A 50 6.90 28.69 36.69
C ILE A 50 6.79 29.67 35.51
N GLU A 51 5.58 29.97 35.05
CA GLU A 51 5.36 30.95 33.97
C GLU A 51 5.82 32.36 34.37
N ASP A 52 5.54 32.78 35.62
CA ASP A 52 6.02 34.04 36.19
C ASP A 52 7.56 34.06 36.31
N TYR A 53 8.17 32.96 36.76
CA TYR A 53 9.62 32.80 36.84
C TYR A 53 10.26 33.00 35.46
N PHE A 54 9.79 32.29 34.42
CA PHE A 54 10.32 32.42 33.06
C PHE A 54 10.09 33.80 32.45
N SER A 55 8.98 34.46 32.79
CA SER A 55 8.66 35.82 32.33
C SER A 55 9.57 36.88 32.97
N SER A 56 10.17 36.57 34.12
CA SER A 56 11.08 37.47 34.86
C SER A 56 12.55 37.34 34.47
N LEU A 57 12.92 36.37 33.63
CA LEU A 57 14.31 36.11 33.23
C LEU A 57 14.74 36.94 32.01
N ASP A 58 15.81 37.73 32.16
CA ASP A 58 16.42 38.46 31.04
C ASP A 58 17.27 37.55 30.11
N ILE A 59 17.86 36.48 30.66
CA ILE A 59 18.68 35.51 29.91
C ILE A 59 18.44 34.11 30.48
N GLN A 60 18.02 33.16 29.63
CA GLN A 60 17.86 31.76 30.01
C GLN A 60 19.22 31.04 30.05
N THR A 61 19.45 30.31 31.13
CA THR A 61 20.62 29.45 31.38
C THR A 61 20.23 27.97 31.33
N ASP A 62 21.21 27.06 31.36
CA ASP A 62 20.93 25.61 31.42
C ASP A 62 20.13 25.19 32.67
N LYS A 63 20.09 26.02 33.73
CA LYS A 63 19.26 25.77 34.93
C LYS A 63 17.76 25.97 34.66
N ASP A 64 17.44 26.67 33.58
CA ASP A 64 16.09 27.04 33.16
C ASP A 64 15.51 26.02 32.16
N ASP A 65 16.18 24.89 31.92
CA ASP A 65 15.61 23.75 31.19
C ASP A 65 14.70 22.93 32.13
N ILE A 66 13.38 23.11 32.00
CA ILE A 66 12.34 22.41 32.80
C ILE A 66 12.48 20.88 32.68
N SER A 67 13.06 20.35 31.60
CA SER A 67 13.27 18.91 31.47
C SER A 67 14.33 18.36 32.44
N LEU A 68 15.11 19.22 33.11
CA LEU A 68 16.07 18.83 34.16
C LEU A 68 15.45 18.82 35.57
N TRP A 69 14.28 19.40 35.77
CA TRP A 69 13.63 19.49 37.09
C TRP A 69 13.01 18.15 37.48
N GLU A 70 13.10 17.77 38.76
CA GLU A 70 12.53 16.51 39.26
C GLU A 70 11.09 16.71 39.75
N PRO A 71 10.21 15.71 39.61
CA PRO A 71 8.89 15.75 40.21
C PRO A 71 8.96 15.56 41.73
N MET A 72 7.95 16.02 42.45
CA MET A 72 7.75 15.72 43.87
C MET A 72 7.61 14.21 44.08
N LEU A 73 8.13 13.74 45.22
CA LEU A 73 7.93 12.35 45.63
C LEU A 73 6.45 12.09 45.91
N SER A 74 5.97 10.94 45.47
CA SER A 74 4.57 10.53 45.60
C SER A 74 4.45 9.06 45.97
N LYS A 75 3.22 8.59 46.18
CA LYS A 75 2.94 7.15 46.38
C LYS A 75 3.34 6.29 45.17
N PHE A 76 3.46 6.89 43.98
CA PHE A 76 3.83 6.20 42.74
C PHE A 76 5.31 6.35 42.39
N TYR A 77 5.96 7.44 42.82
CA TYR A 77 7.35 7.74 42.47
C TYR A 77 8.17 8.13 43.70
N VAL A 78 9.22 7.36 43.97
CA VAL A 78 10.09 7.51 45.16
C VAL A 78 11.50 8.00 44.80
N GLY A 79 11.78 8.20 43.51
CA GLY A 79 13.01 8.83 43.02
C GLY A 79 14.28 8.00 43.11
N THR A 80 14.21 6.79 43.66
CA THR A 80 15.36 5.89 43.90
C THR A 80 15.07 4.50 43.36
N ASP A 81 16.10 3.81 42.85
CA ASP A 81 15.97 2.45 42.33
C ASP A 81 15.50 1.49 43.43
N THR A 82 14.28 0.96 43.28
CA THR A 82 13.68 -0.01 44.21
C THR A 82 13.82 -1.45 43.74
N PHE A 83 14.51 -1.70 42.62
CA PHE A 83 14.55 -3.02 41.99
C PHE A 83 15.16 -4.07 42.92
N ASP A 84 16.31 -3.78 43.54
CA ASP A 84 17.01 -4.76 44.39
C ASP A 84 16.22 -5.10 45.66
N GLU A 85 15.45 -4.16 46.22
CA GLU A 85 14.59 -4.39 47.39
C GLU A 85 13.50 -5.43 47.13
N TYR A 86 13.07 -5.57 45.87
CA TYR A 86 11.95 -6.39 45.44
C TYR A 86 12.33 -7.41 44.35
N LYS A 87 13.62 -7.61 44.10
CA LYS A 87 14.18 -8.36 42.95
C LYS A 87 13.60 -9.76 42.79
N ASN A 88 13.29 -10.43 43.90
CA ASN A 88 12.72 -11.79 43.87
C ASN A 88 11.26 -11.86 44.30
N ASP A 89 10.65 -10.75 44.77
CA ASP A 89 9.32 -10.72 45.40
C ASP A 89 9.07 -11.90 46.39
N GLN A 90 10.15 -12.44 46.98
CA GLN A 90 10.23 -13.70 47.75
C GLN A 90 9.39 -13.69 49.03
N LYS A 91 8.95 -12.51 49.45
CA LYS A 91 8.12 -12.32 50.65
C LYS A 91 6.69 -12.84 50.47
N ILE A 92 6.27 -13.14 49.24
CA ILE A 92 4.94 -13.72 48.97
C ILE A 92 4.99 -15.24 49.23
N PRO A 93 4.29 -15.75 50.26
CA PRO A 93 4.36 -17.15 50.68
C PRO A 93 3.44 -18.03 49.81
N ALA A 94 3.78 -18.17 48.53
CA ALA A 94 3.09 -19.02 47.58
C ALA A 94 4.09 -19.77 46.70
N GLU A 95 3.94 -21.07 46.51
CA GLU A 95 4.89 -21.93 45.80
C GLU A 95 4.32 -22.56 44.53
N VAL A 96 5.21 -22.99 43.62
CA VAL A 96 4.83 -23.64 42.36
C VAL A 96 4.12 -24.97 42.66
N GLY A 97 2.98 -25.19 42.01
CA GLY A 97 2.16 -26.39 42.18
C GLY A 97 1.31 -26.42 43.45
N GLU A 98 1.35 -25.36 44.28
CA GLU A 98 0.52 -25.25 45.49
C GLU A 98 -0.98 -25.31 45.14
N GLU A 99 -1.76 -25.89 46.06
CA GLU A 99 -3.22 -26.00 45.93
C GLU A 99 -3.92 -24.80 46.57
N PHE A 100 -4.80 -24.18 45.79
CA PHE A 100 -5.62 -23.06 46.23
C PHE A 100 -7.10 -23.32 46.02
N SER A 101 -7.95 -22.84 46.92
CA SER A 101 -9.40 -22.82 46.73
C SER A 101 -9.82 -21.55 45.99
N PHE A 102 -10.56 -21.71 44.89
CA PHE A 102 -11.10 -20.58 44.13
C PHE A 102 -12.23 -19.88 44.92
N ILE A 103 -12.19 -18.54 44.97
CA ILE A 103 -13.19 -17.73 45.67
C ILE A 103 -14.10 -17.03 44.66
N GLU A 104 -13.57 -16.05 43.93
CA GLU A 104 -14.33 -15.22 43.00
C GLU A 104 -13.45 -14.55 41.94
N VAL A 105 -14.05 -14.15 40.82
CA VAL A 105 -13.41 -13.30 39.80
C VAL A 105 -13.55 -11.83 40.20
N VAL A 106 -12.46 -11.08 40.08
CA VAL A 106 -12.40 -9.64 40.34
C VAL A 106 -12.48 -8.89 39.02
N SER A 107 -13.30 -7.83 38.97
CA SER A 107 -13.41 -6.97 37.77
C SER A 107 -12.04 -6.42 37.34
N SER A 108 -11.73 -6.49 36.05
CA SER A 108 -10.48 -6.05 35.46
C SER A 108 -10.70 -5.53 34.03
N GLU A 109 -9.67 -4.89 33.47
CA GLU A 109 -9.70 -4.46 32.08
C GLU A 109 -9.73 -5.66 31.11
N ASP A 110 -10.28 -5.41 29.92
CA ASP A 110 -10.37 -6.40 28.84
C ASP A 110 -8.99 -7.03 28.53
N GLY A 111 -8.90 -8.36 28.58
CA GLY A 111 -7.67 -9.09 28.29
C GLY A 111 -6.80 -9.39 29.52
N VAL A 112 -7.19 -8.93 30.71
CA VAL A 112 -6.61 -9.30 32.00
C VAL A 112 -7.70 -9.96 32.83
N MET A 113 -7.43 -11.13 33.40
CA MET A 113 -8.34 -11.77 34.35
C MET A 113 -7.69 -11.82 35.72
N ARG A 114 -8.42 -11.32 36.72
CA ARG A 114 -8.01 -11.36 38.13
C ARG A 114 -9.02 -12.18 38.93
N PHE A 115 -8.54 -12.98 39.86
CA PHE A 115 -9.41 -13.73 40.76
C PHE A 115 -8.76 -13.96 42.10
N ASN A 116 -9.59 -14.07 43.14
CA ASN A 116 -9.15 -14.28 44.51
C ASN A 116 -9.12 -15.79 44.81
N VAL A 117 -8.10 -16.20 45.55
CA VAL A 117 -7.91 -17.59 45.99
C VAL A 117 -7.48 -17.64 47.45
N SER A 118 -7.74 -18.76 48.13
CA SER A 118 -7.20 -19.03 49.46
C SER A 118 -6.29 -20.26 49.46
N ASN A 119 -5.17 -20.20 50.16
CA ASN A 119 -4.35 -21.39 50.39
C ASN A 119 -4.91 -22.24 51.55
N ILE A 120 -4.22 -23.34 51.88
CA ILE A 120 -4.61 -24.26 52.97
C ILE A 120 -4.59 -23.55 54.34
N ASP A 121 -3.70 -22.59 54.54
CA ASP A 121 -3.61 -21.79 55.77
C ASP A 121 -4.70 -20.69 55.87
N GLY A 122 -5.58 -20.59 54.87
CA GLY A 122 -6.64 -19.57 54.82
C GLY A 122 -6.14 -18.17 54.43
N LYS A 123 -4.87 -18.02 54.00
CA LYS A 123 -4.35 -16.75 53.48
C LYS A 123 -4.95 -16.47 52.10
N LEU A 124 -5.31 -15.21 51.89
CA LEU A 124 -5.94 -14.74 50.66
C LEU A 124 -4.90 -14.17 49.70
N PHE A 125 -5.03 -14.55 48.43
CA PHE A 125 -4.18 -14.06 47.35
C PHE A 125 -5.04 -13.63 46.16
N GLN A 126 -4.51 -12.69 45.39
CA GLN A 126 -5.05 -12.37 44.08
C GLN A 126 -4.14 -12.98 42.99
N VAL A 127 -4.73 -13.77 42.12
CA VAL A 127 -4.08 -14.35 40.96
C VAL A 127 -4.47 -13.55 39.72
N THR A 128 -3.48 -13.24 38.88
CA THR A 128 -3.66 -12.55 37.61
C THR A 128 -3.15 -13.44 36.47
N ILE A 129 -3.99 -13.60 35.45
CA ILE A 129 -3.63 -14.25 34.18
C ILE A 129 -3.88 -13.30 33.01
N THR A 130 -2.96 -13.26 32.05
CA THR A 130 -3.08 -12.43 30.85
C THR A 130 -2.08 -12.92 29.78
N ARG A 131 -2.36 -12.60 28.51
CA ARG A 131 -1.46 -12.91 27.38
C ARG A 131 -0.16 -12.10 27.38
N MET A 132 -0.10 -11.01 28.17
CA MET A 132 1.04 -10.10 28.26
C MET A 132 1.76 -10.21 29.61
N LEU A 133 1.68 -11.37 30.26
CA LEU A 133 2.11 -11.52 31.66
C LEU A 133 3.58 -11.15 31.83
N HIS A 134 4.46 -11.71 31.02
CA HIS A 134 5.89 -11.43 31.07
C HIS A 134 6.21 -9.97 30.67
N THR A 135 5.46 -9.37 29.76
CA THR A 135 5.57 -7.93 29.44
C THR A 135 5.16 -7.06 30.64
N THR A 136 4.17 -7.47 31.42
CA THR A 136 3.80 -6.79 32.69
C THR A 136 4.94 -6.88 33.69
N LEU A 137 5.55 -8.05 33.85
CA LEU A 137 6.71 -8.21 34.74
C LEU A 137 7.90 -7.37 34.28
N LEU A 138 8.13 -7.29 32.97
CA LEU A 138 9.14 -6.42 32.37
C LEU A 138 8.90 -4.95 32.66
N ARG A 139 7.65 -4.49 32.52
CA ARG A 139 7.26 -3.13 32.90
C ARG A 139 7.48 -2.89 34.38
N LYS A 140 7.04 -3.80 35.25
CA LYS A 140 7.26 -3.70 36.71
C LYS A 140 8.74 -3.49 37.02
N ASN A 141 9.59 -4.35 36.48
CA ASN A 141 11.03 -4.32 36.75
C ASN A 141 11.69 -3.05 36.21
N LEU A 142 11.30 -2.60 35.02
CA LEU A 142 11.75 -1.33 34.45
C LEU A 142 11.31 -0.14 35.31
N PHE A 143 10.06 -0.09 35.73
CA PHE A 143 9.53 0.99 36.56
C PHE A 143 10.28 1.09 37.90
N ARG A 144 10.57 -0.04 38.54
CA ARG A 144 11.38 -0.09 39.77
C ARG A 144 12.79 0.50 39.57
N LYS A 145 13.49 0.10 38.50
CA LYS A 145 14.80 0.67 38.11
C LYS A 145 14.74 2.18 37.83
N LEU A 146 13.59 2.69 37.37
CA LEU A 146 13.38 4.11 37.07
C LEU A 146 12.92 4.94 38.28
N GLY A 147 12.71 4.31 39.44
CA GLY A 147 12.36 4.99 40.69
C GLY A 147 10.87 5.03 41.04
N TYR A 148 10.07 4.17 40.40
CA TYR A 148 8.65 4.02 40.72
C TYR A 148 8.40 2.96 41.78
N SER A 149 7.37 3.18 42.59
CA SER A 149 6.88 2.23 43.58
C SER A 149 5.87 1.28 42.93
N ILE A 150 6.28 0.03 42.68
CA ILE A 150 5.43 -1.00 42.09
C ILE A 150 5.21 -2.17 43.08
N PRO A 151 3.95 -2.55 43.37
CA PRO A 151 3.64 -3.61 44.32
C PRO A 151 4.30 -4.95 43.98
N SER A 152 4.65 -5.71 45.02
CA SER A 152 5.23 -7.05 44.88
C SER A 152 4.30 -8.04 44.19
N SER A 153 4.87 -8.85 43.31
CA SER A 153 4.15 -9.88 42.56
C SER A 153 5.07 -11.02 42.16
N LYS A 154 4.70 -12.26 42.52
CA LYS A 154 5.50 -13.47 42.24
C LYS A 154 4.91 -14.19 41.03
N TRP A 155 5.75 -14.55 40.07
CA TRP A 155 5.35 -15.44 38.96
C TRP A 155 5.47 -16.89 39.41
N LEU A 156 4.52 -17.73 39.02
CA LEU A 156 4.53 -19.16 39.26
C LEU A 156 4.20 -19.89 37.94
N ASP A 157 5.01 -20.88 37.58
CA ASP A 157 4.83 -21.70 36.38
C ASP A 157 3.45 -22.37 36.35
N ASN A 158 2.97 -22.83 37.51
CA ASN A 158 1.64 -23.39 37.67
C ASN A 158 1.15 -23.37 39.13
N ILE A 159 -0.18 -23.47 39.27
CA ILE A 159 -0.92 -23.66 40.52
C ILE A 159 -2.08 -24.64 40.30
N THR A 160 -2.57 -25.27 41.37
CA THR A 160 -3.78 -26.12 41.31
C THR A 160 -4.95 -25.39 41.94
N LEU A 161 -6.01 -25.13 41.17
CA LEU A 161 -7.24 -24.51 41.66
C LEU A 161 -8.31 -25.55 41.95
N ASN A 162 -8.77 -25.58 43.20
CA ASN A 162 -9.86 -26.41 43.68
C ASN A 162 -11.19 -25.63 43.67
N PHE A 163 -12.24 -26.25 43.15
CA PHE A 163 -13.59 -25.70 43.01
C PHE A 163 -14.60 -26.48 43.85
N LYS A 164 -15.70 -25.82 44.22
CA LYS A 164 -16.79 -26.44 45.00
C LYS A 164 -17.40 -27.66 44.31
N ASP A 165 -17.61 -27.57 43.00
CA ASP A 165 -18.16 -28.62 42.16
C ASP A 165 -17.69 -28.49 40.69
N ASN A 166 -17.96 -29.54 39.91
CA ASN A 166 -17.54 -29.62 38.51
C ASN A 166 -18.20 -28.52 37.65
N LYS A 167 -19.41 -28.04 38.03
CA LYS A 167 -20.09 -26.96 37.28
C LYS A 167 -19.38 -25.63 37.48
N SER A 168 -18.93 -25.31 38.71
CA SER A 168 -18.13 -24.12 38.98
C SER A 168 -16.79 -24.15 38.25
N ARG A 169 -16.14 -25.32 38.22
CA ARG A 169 -14.90 -25.55 37.45
C ARG A 169 -15.10 -25.29 35.95
N ASP A 170 -16.14 -25.87 35.37
CA ASP A 170 -16.44 -25.74 33.93
C ASP A 170 -16.88 -24.31 33.58
N PHE A 171 -17.63 -23.65 34.47
CA PHE A 171 -17.98 -22.25 34.31
C PHE A 171 -16.74 -21.34 34.31
N PHE A 172 -15.79 -21.59 35.21
CA PHE A 172 -14.53 -20.86 35.24
C PHE A 172 -13.75 -21.06 33.93
N LYS A 173 -13.54 -22.33 33.54
CA LYS A 173 -12.79 -22.71 32.35
C LYS A 173 -13.43 -22.16 31.07
N ASP A 174 -14.68 -22.53 30.80
CA ASP A 174 -15.28 -22.37 29.47
C ASP A 174 -15.88 -20.98 29.25
N LEU A 175 -16.22 -20.26 30.32
CA LEU A 175 -16.89 -18.95 30.24
C LEU A 175 -16.08 -17.82 30.86
N GLN A 176 -15.56 -17.96 32.09
CA GLN A 176 -14.90 -16.83 32.75
C GLN A 176 -13.53 -16.51 32.13
N ILE A 177 -12.71 -17.52 31.81
CA ILE A 177 -11.44 -17.27 31.10
C ILE A 177 -11.71 -16.62 29.75
N LEU A 178 -12.63 -17.19 28.96
CA LEU A 178 -12.96 -16.68 27.63
C LEU A 178 -13.50 -15.25 27.67
N ALA A 179 -14.43 -14.95 28.58
CA ALA A 179 -15.03 -13.63 28.70
C ALA A 179 -14.01 -12.55 29.13
N ASN A 180 -13.11 -12.86 30.07
CA ASN A 180 -12.19 -11.86 30.61
C ASN A 180 -10.89 -11.74 29.81
N THR A 181 -10.42 -12.80 29.14
CA THR A 181 -9.18 -12.80 28.35
C THR A 181 -9.41 -12.67 26.85
N SER A 182 -10.65 -12.82 26.38
CA SER A 182 -11.01 -12.91 24.96
C SER A 182 -10.27 -14.02 24.19
N ARG A 183 -9.85 -15.08 24.89
CA ARG A 183 -9.10 -16.22 24.34
C ARG A 183 -9.55 -17.54 24.99
N ASP A 184 -9.28 -18.64 24.29
CA ASP A 184 -9.64 -19.96 24.79
C ASP A 184 -8.81 -20.34 26.03
N SER A 185 -9.45 -21.13 26.89
CA SER A 185 -8.92 -21.57 28.18
C SER A 185 -7.70 -22.48 28.08
N ASP A 186 -7.54 -23.17 26.94
CA ASP A 186 -6.47 -24.14 26.67
C ASP A 186 -5.05 -23.54 26.83
N ARG A 187 -4.91 -22.21 26.76
CA ARG A 187 -3.62 -21.53 26.98
C ARG A 187 -3.17 -21.55 28.44
N TRP A 188 -4.11 -21.51 29.38
CA TRP A 188 -3.82 -21.43 30.81
C TRP A 188 -4.16 -22.72 31.53
N VAL A 189 -5.09 -23.53 31.02
CA VAL A 189 -5.50 -24.78 31.65
C VAL A 189 -4.67 -25.95 31.13
N ARG A 190 -3.73 -26.43 31.94
CA ARG A 190 -2.84 -27.54 31.60
C ARG A 190 -3.48 -28.91 31.81
N GLU A 191 -4.24 -29.06 32.89
CA GLU A 191 -4.89 -30.32 33.26
C GLU A 191 -6.27 -30.05 33.86
N VAL A 192 -7.26 -30.86 33.47
CA VAL A 192 -8.62 -30.82 34.03
C VAL A 192 -8.85 -32.07 34.86
N LYS A 193 -9.02 -31.90 36.18
CA LYS A 193 -9.41 -32.95 37.13
C LYS A 193 -10.85 -32.71 37.58
N GLU A 194 -11.47 -33.67 38.27
CA GLU A 194 -12.90 -33.64 38.59
C GLU A 194 -13.37 -32.31 39.23
N LYS A 195 -12.73 -31.88 40.32
CA LYS A 195 -13.02 -30.60 41.01
C LYS A 195 -11.86 -29.61 40.96
N SER A 196 -10.86 -29.85 40.12
CA SER A 196 -9.68 -28.99 40.08
C SER A 196 -9.12 -28.76 38.69
N LEU A 197 -8.43 -27.63 38.52
CA LEU A 197 -7.72 -27.24 37.31
C LEU A 197 -6.27 -26.97 37.65
N VAL A 198 -5.34 -27.51 36.88
CA VAL A 198 -3.95 -27.04 36.92
C VAL A 198 -3.84 -25.86 35.97
N ILE A 199 -3.61 -24.67 36.52
CA ILE A 199 -3.45 -23.44 35.75
C ILE A 199 -1.96 -23.10 35.65
N GLN A 200 -1.50 -22.78 34.45
CA GLN A 200 -0.12 -22.37 34.17
C GLN A 200 0.00 -20.87 33.94
N ASP A 201 1.23 -20.37 34.06
CA ASP A 201 1.64 -19.00 33.75
C ASP A 201 0.79 -17.94 34.49
N VAL A 202 1.01 -17.85 35.81
CA VAL A 202 0.21 -17.00 36.70
C VAL A 202 1.09 -16.03 37.50
N VAL A 203 0.54 -14.86 37.79
CA VAL A 203 1.14 -13.92 38.76
C VAL A 203 0.28 -13.89 40.01
N ILE A 204 0.89 -14.10 41.17
CA ILE A 204 0.24 -14.06 42.48
C ILE A 204 0.69 -12.83 43.28
N LYS A 205 -0.28 -12.21 43.96
CA LYS A 205 -0.09 -11.09 44.88
C LYS A 205 -0.76 -11.39 46.22
N ASP A 206 -0.15 -10.93 47.30
CA ASP A 206 -0.83 -10.82 48.59
C ASP A 206 -2.04 -9.88 48.46
N ILE A 207 -3.16 -10.20 49.11
CA ILE A 207 -4.40 -9.44 48.99
C ILE A 207 -4.25 -7.96 49.41
N GLU A 208 -3.40 -7.65 50.40
CA GLU A 208 -3.13 -6.27 50.81
C GLU A 208 -2.33 -5.52 49.75
N THR A 209 -1.37 -6.21 49.13
CA THR A 209 -0.57 -5.66 48.03
C THR A 209 -1.42 -5.47 46.77
N ALA A 210 -2.42 -6.33 46.55
CA ALA A 210 -3.34 -6.25 45.43
C ALA A 210 -4.30 -5.04 45.48
N LYS A 211 -4.48 -4.42 46.66
CA LYS A 211 -5.27 -3.18 46.82
C LYS A 211 -4.52 -1.93 46.33
N ILE A 212 -3.20 -2.00 46.18
CA ILE A 212 -2.37 -0.89 45.70
C ILE A 212 -2.52 -0.78 44.18
N ALA A 213 -2.76 0.43 43.68
CA ALA A 213 -2.83 0.70 42.25
C ALA A 213 -1.49 0.36 41.57
N ASP A 214 -1.54 -0.47 40.53
CA ASP A 214 -0.37 -1.00 39.86
C ASP A 214 -0.29 -0.48 38.42
N ILE A 215 0.56 0.53 38.22
CA ILE A 215 0.80 1.14 36.91
C ILE A 215 1.49 0.16 35.93
N SER A 216 2.10 -0.93 36.41
CA SER A 216 2.65 -1.95 35.51
C SER A 216 1.58 -2.82 34.84
N LEU A 217 0.39 -2.95 35.44
CA LEU A 217 -0.72 -3.74 34.90
C LEU A 217 -1.59 -2.93 33.94
N SER A 218 -1.91 -1.69 34.32
CA SER A 218 -2.78 -0.80 33.57
C SER A 218 -2.25 0.63 33.63
N ALA A 219 -2.24 1.36 32.52
CA ALA A 219 -2.07 2.80 32.58
C ALA A 219 -3.37 3.44 33.06
N PRO A 220 -3.31 4.58 33.75
CA PRO A 220 -4.50 5.12 34.36
C PRO A 220 -5.32 5.91 33.31
N PRO A 221 -6.66 5.98 33.43
CA PRO A 221 -7.55 6.37 32.34
C PRO A 221 -7.69 7.89 32.11
N GLU A 222 -7.17 8.74 32.99
CA GLU A 222 -7.35 10.21 32.97
C GLU A 222 -6.08 10.94 32.52
N LYS A 223 -6.20 12.22 32.12
CA LYS A 223 -5.03 13.09 31.91
C LYS A 223 -4.41 13.41 33.28
N PHE A 224 -3.08 13.30 33.40
CA PHE A 224 -2.39 13.54 34.67
C PHE A 224 -1.81 14.95 34.72
N GLU A 225 -1.87 15.57 35.90
CA GLU A 225 -1.22 16.85 36.18
C GLU A 225 0.27 16.66 36.54
N ASP A 226 0.60 15.51 37.13
CA ASP A 226 1.94 15.15 37.63
C ASP A 226 2.87 14.62 36.52
N ARG A 227 4.08 15.17 36.40
CA ARG A 227 5.15 14.69 35.50
C ARG A 227 5.43 13.22 35.73
N SER A 228 5.49 12.78 36.99
CA SER A 228 5.79 11.39 37.33
C SER A 228 4.83 10.40 36.65
N LEU A 229 3.56 10.76 36.47
CA LEU A 229 2.56 9.94 35.78
C LEU A 229 2.52 10.23 34.27
N ARG A 230 2.61 11.48 33.85
CA ARG A 230 2.66 11.87 32.42
C ARG A 230 3.81 11.18 31.68
N ALA A 231 4.98 11.14 32.27
CA ALA A 231 6.20 10.59 31.68
C ALA A 231 6.20 9.05 31.57
N THR A 232 5.26 8.35 32.22
CA THR A 232 5.15 6.88 32.15
C THR A 232 4.92 6.37 30.72
N LEU A 233 4.49 7.24 29.80
CA LEU A 233 4.42 6.98 28.37
C LEU A 233 5.72 6.37 27.82
N VAL A 234 6.89 6.92 28.19
CA VAL A 234 8.18 6.44 27.65
C VAL A 234 8.49 5.02 28.13
N PRO A 235 8.46 4.69 29.44
CA PRO A 235 8.58 3.32 29.91
C PRO A 235 7.55 2.37 29.28
N TYR A 236 6.28 2.76 29.18
CA TYR A 236 5.26 1.93 28.52
C TYR A 236 5.60 1.66 27.07
N SER A 237 6.00 2.69 26.32
CA SER A 237 6.43 2.53 24.95
C SER A 237 7.70 1.71 24.85
N PHE A 238 8.66 1.86 25.75
CA PHE A 238 9.95 1.20 25.68
C PHE A 238 9.82 -0.32 25.66
N VAL A 239 8.90 -0.86 26.47
CA VAL A 239 8.64 -2.30 26.61
C VAL A 239 7.26 -2.72 26.12
N ALA A 240 6.68 -1.98 25.17
CA ALA A 240 5.37 -2.29 24.55
C ALA A 240 5.43 -3.52 23.63
N ILE A 241 5.71 -4.69 24.21
CA ILE A 241 5.67 -5.99 23.53
C ILE A 241 4.25 -6.52 23.65
N ASN A 242 3.67 -6.93 22.53
CA ASN A 242 2.41 -7.68 22.57
C ASN A 242 2.73 -9.15 22.91
N GLU A 243 2.32 -10.11 22.08
CA GLU A 243 2.67 -11.52 22.26
C GLU A 243 3.99 -11.84 21.52
N SER A 244 4.09 -11.45 20.24
CA SER A 244 5.25 -11.80 19.41
C SER A 244 6.47 -10.88 19.58
N ILE A 245 7.64 -11.48 19.86
CA ILE A 245 8.94 -10.81 19.83
C ILE A 245 9.31 -10.35 18.42
N ASN A 246 8.86 -11.05 17.38
CA ASN A 246 9.10 -10.69 15.99
C ASN A 246 8.35 -9.42 15.58
N ALA A 247 7.15 -9.21 16.12
CA ALA A 247 6.37 -8.00 15.89
C ALA A 247 6.87 -6.78 16.71
N PHE A 248 7.75 -7.01 17.69
CA PHE A 248 8.34 -5.96 18.52
C PHE A 248 9.41 -5.18 17.74
N SER A 249 9.10 -3.91 17.47
CA SER A 249 9.93 -2.98 16.70
C SER A 249 11.23 -2.60 17.41
N ARG A 250 12.28 -2.26 16.68
CA ARG A 250 13.53 -1.66 17.21
C ARG A 250 13.40 -0.15 17.46
N SER A 251 12.33 0.46 16.95
CA SER A 251 11.91 1.80 17.36
C SER A 251 10.67 1.78 18.25
N MET A 252 10.66 2.61 19.29
CA MET A 252 9.45 2.86 20.09
C MET A 252 8.64 4.08 19.67
N THR A 253 9.27 4.98 18.92
CA THR A 253 8.67 6.23 18.48
C THR A 253 8.93 6.46 17.00
N LYS A 254 8.15 7.35 16.40
CA LYS A 254 8.37 7.83 15.04
C LYS A 254 8.03 9.31 14.98
N MET A 255 8.76 10.06 14.17
CA MET A 255 8.35 11.42 13.84
C MET A 255 7.30 11.35 12.74
N TYR A 256 6.13 11.90 13.01
CA TYR A 256 5.04 12.02 12.07
C TYR A 256 4.43 13.41 12.18
N ASP A 257 4.37 14.15 11.07
CA ASP A 257 3.77 15.51 11.05
C ASP A 257 4.43 16.49 12.05
N GLY A 258 5.73 16.33 12.28
CA GLY A 258 6.47 17.12 13.27
C GLY A 258 6.22 16.73 14.73
N GLU A 259 5.43 15.68 14.99
CA GLU A 259 5.14 15.16 16.33
C GLU A 259 5.82 13.80 16.55
N TYR A 260 6.24 13.55 17.78
CA TYR A 260 6.70 12.21 18.17
C TYR A 260 5.50 11.34 18.51
N ILE A 261 5.33 10.23 17.81
CA ILE A 261 4.24 9.28 18.05
C ILE A 261 4.78 8.08 18.81
N PHE A 262 4.41 7.99 20.09
CA PHE A 262 4.75 6.89 20.98
C PHE A 262 3.65 5.83 20.99
N LYS A 263 4.03 4.55 20.86
CA LYS A 263 3.07 3.43 20.92
C LYS A 263 2.96 2.92 22.35
N HIS A 264 1.75 2.63 22.84
CA HIS A 264 1.56 1.98 24.14
C HIS A 264 0.52 0.86 24.07
N PHE A 265 0.38 0.11 25.16
CA PHE A 265 -0.36 -1.16 25.23
C PHE A 265 -1.87 -1.00 25.52
N GLN A 266 -2.37 0.20 25.78
CA GLN A 266 -3.79 0.45 26.10
C GLN A 266 -4.45 1.41 25.12
N GLU A 267 -5.53 1.01 24.46
CA GLU A 267 -6.16 1.87 23.44
C GLU A 267 -6.99 3.03 24.02
N LYS A 268 -7.34 2.97 25.31
CA LYS A 268 -8.26 3.92 25.97
C LYS A 268 -7.59 5.01 26.80
N SER A 269 -6.28 4.96 27.00
CA SER A 269 -5.59 5.88 27.94
C SER A 269 -5.08 7.12 27.19
N SER A 270 -5.48 8.30 27.62
CA SER A 270 -4.99 9.57 27.07
C SER A 270 -3.77 10.07 27.84
N PHE A 271 -2.63 10.23 27.18
CA PHE A 271 -1.44 10.85 27.76
C PHE A 271 -1.32 12.30 27.31
N ASN A 272 -0.89 13.18 28.22
CA ASN A 272 -0.59 14.59 27.99
C ASN A 272 0.88 14.91 28.29
N ALA A 273 1.78 13.95 28.04
CA ALA A 273 3.21 14.14 28.25
C ALA A 273 3.75 15.27 27.35
N SER A 274 4.52 16.19 27.95
CA SER A 274 5.28 17.19 27.20
C SER A 274 6.58 16.59 26.66
N LEU A 275 7.22 17.29 25.71
CA LEU A 275 8.57 16.94 25.29
C LEU A 275 9.58 16.99 26.45
N ASP A 276 9.35 17.87 27.43
CA ASP A 276 10.22 18.00 28.61
C ASP A 276 10.05 16.82 29.57
N ASP A 277 8.83 16.33 29.75
CA ASP A 277 8.57 15.10 30.54
C ASP A 277 9.26 13.89 29.90
N ILE A 278 9.22 13.81 28.56
CA ILE A 278 9.89 12.75 27.80
C ILE A 278 11.40 12.84 27.94
N LYS A 279 11.99 14.03 27.79
CA LYS A 279 13.43 14.24 27.98
C LYS A 279 13.86 13.89 29.40
N TRP A 280 13.08 14.26 30.41
CA TRP A 280 13.35 13.93 31.82
C TRP A 280 13.46 12.41 32.03
N ILE A 281 12.42 11.64 31.67
CA ILE A 281 12.43 10.19 31.87
C ILE A 281 13.41 9.47 30.94
N ALA A 282 13.63 10.00 29.73
CA ALA A 282 14.64 9.48 28.81
C ALA A 282 16.05 9.63 29.39
N ARG A 283 16.38 10.72 30.09
CA ARG A 283 17.66 10.85 30.81
C ARG A 283 17.84 9.77 31.88
N LYS A 284 16.77 9.39 32.60
CA LYS A 284 16.83 8.28 33.57
C LYS A 284 17.03 6.94 32.86
N LEU A 285 16.29 6.69 31.78
CA LEU A 285 16.48 5.50 30.95
C LEU A 285 17.90 5.43 30.35
N ALA A 286 18.48 6.58 30.00
CA ALA A 286 19.83 6.68 29.47
C ALA A 286 20.90 6.29 30.50
N LYS A 287 20.63 6.41 31.81
CA LYS A 287 21.56 5.99 32.86
C LYS A 287 21.60 4.47 33.05
N LEU A 288 20.60 3.72 32.56
CA LEU A 288 20.60 2.27 32.64
C LEU A 288 21.73 1.69 31.77
N THR A 289 22.53 0.84 32.38
CA THR A 289 23.58 0.07 31.69
C THR A 289 22.97 -1.10 30.93
N GLN A 290 23.77 -1.75 30.07
CA GLN A 290 23.36 -2.99 29.43
C GLN A 290 23.07 -4.09 30.47
N GLU A 291 23.79 -4.13 31.58
CA GLU A 291 23.54 -5.09 32.67
C GLU A 291 22.21 -4.80 33.36
N ASP A 292 21.88 -3.52 33.61
CA ASP A 292 20.57 -3.16 34.19
C ASP A 292 19.41 -3.65 33.32
N LEU A 293 19.53 -3.49 31.99
CA LEU A 293 18.53 -3.99 31.04
C LEU A 293 18.46 -5.52 31.08
N HIS A 294 19.61 -6.19 31.14
CA HIS A 294 19.68 -7.65 31.26
C HIS A 294 19.02 -8.15 32.57
N GLU A 295 19.25 -7.49 33.70
CA GLU A 295 18.58 -7.81 34.96
C GLU A 295 17.06 -7.63 34.86
N VAL A 296 16.60 -6.50 34.33
CA VAL A 296 15.16 -6.22 34.14
C VAL A 296 14.50 -7.31 33.31
N ILE A 297 15.14 -7.75 32.24
CA ILE A 297 14.68 -8.84 31.36
C ILE A 297 14.67 -10.18 32.11
N LYS A 298 15.77 -10.55 32.76
CA LYS A 298 15.93 -11.82 33.48
C LYS A 298 14.84 -12.04 34.51
N TYR A 299 14.52 -11.01 35.31
CA TYR A 299 13.50 -11.09 36.36
C TYR A 299 12.06 -10.92 35.85
N SER A 300 11.89 -10.85 34.53
CA SER A 300 10.60 -10.92 33.85
C SER A 300 10.22 -12.34 33.43
N TYR A 301 11.12 -13.31 33.63
CA TYR A 301 10.91 -14.74 33.41
C TYR A 301 10.55 -15.13 31.97
N PHE A 302 10.98 -14.36 30.95
CA PHE A 302 10.87 -14.85 29.58
C PHE A 302 11.79 -16.06 29.35
N PRO A 303 11.46 -16.95 28.40
CA PRO A 303 12.36 -18.00 27.97
C PRO A 303 13.70 -17.46 27.47
N PHE A 304 14.77 -18.24 27.61
CA PHE A 304 16.14 -17.81 27.26
C PHE A 304 16.28 -17.21 25.85
N PRO A 305 15.74 -17.81 24.76
CA PRO A 305 15.84 -17.22 23.42
C PRO A 305 15.17 -15.84 23.32
N ILE A 306 14.10 -15.62 24.08
CA ILE A 306 13.36 -14.36 24.09
C ILE A 306 14.13 -13.30 24.86
N ASN A 307 14.76 -13.65 25.99
CA ASN A 307 15.60 -12.73 26.78
C ASN A 307 16.72 -12.13 25.92
N ASP A 308 17.41 -12.98 25.16
CA ASP A 308 18.56 -12.62 24.34
C ASP A 308 18.19 -11.61 23.25
N ILE A 309 17.11 -11.90 22.51
CA ILE A 309 16.59 -11.01 21.44
C ILE A 309 16.01 -9.73 22.03
N LEU A 310 15.36 -9.82 23.18
CA LEU A 310 14.79 -8.65 23.84
C LEU A 310 15.88 -7.67 24.26
N LEU A 311 17.03 -8.17 24.74
CA LEU A 311 18.17 -7.32 25.09
C LEU A 311 18.70 -6.58 23.85
N GLU A 312 18.90 -7.26 22.72
CA GLU A 312 19.26 -6.63 21.44
C GLU A 312 18.29 -5.47 21.10
N LYS A 313 16.98 -5.75 21.15
CA LYS A 313 15.96 -4.78 20.76
C LYS A 313 15.85 -3.61 21.73
N LEU A 314 15.96 -3.84 23.04
CA LEU A 314 15.88 -2.77 24.04
C LEU A 314 17.11 -1.84 24.00
N VAL A 315 18.30 -2.39 23.76
CA VAL A 315 19.52 -1.59 23.54
C VAL A 315 19.35 -0.67 22.32
N GLN A 316 18.86 -1.22 21.20
CA GLN A 316 18.62 -0.45 19.98
C GLN A 316 17.51 0.60 20.18
N ARG A 317 16.41 0.27 20.87
CA ARG A 317 15.33 1.22 21.21
C ARG A 317 15.83 2.37 22.07
N ARG A 318 16.70 2.10 23.06
CA ARG A 318 17.28 3.14 23.92
C ARG A 318 18.12 4.10 23.08
N ASN A 319 19.07 3.57 22.32
CA ASN A 319 19.98 4.39 21.51
C ASN A 319 19.19 5.24 20.51
N ARG A 320 18.21 4.65 19.83
CA ARG A 320 17.36 5.34 18.87
C ARG A 320 16.49 6.42 19.49
N LEU A 321 15.97 6.21 20.71
CA LEU A 321 15.25 7.25 21.42
C LEU A 321 16.15 8.46 21.65
N MET A 322 17.36 8.25 22.18
CA MET A 322 18.27 9.35 22.51
C MET A 322 18.63 10.17 21.28
N ASP A 323 18.87 9.49 20.14
CA ASP A 323 19.10 10.15 18.85
C ASP A 323 17.86 10.95 18.40
N MET A 324 16.68 10.34 18.42
CA MET A 324 15.43 10.98 17.99
C MET A 324 15.05 12.22 18.80
N ILE A 325 15.23 12.21 20.12
CA ILE A 325 14.92 13.38 20.98
C ILE A 325 16.13 14.31 21.18
N VAL A 326 17.24 14.04 20.47
CA VAL A 326 18.48 14.83 20.47
C VAL A 326 19.07 14.98 21.87
N LEU A 327 19.09 13.89 22.63
CA LEU A 327 19.73 13.82 23.94
C LEU A 327 21.19 13.39 23.78
N LYS A 328 22.14 14.26 24.15
CA LYS A 328 23.58 13.99 24.07
C LYS A 328 24.01 12.97 25.15
N VAL A 329 23.92 11.69 24.84
CA VAL A 329 24.39 10.59 25.70
C VAL A 329 25.11 9.55 24.85
N ASP A 330 26.15 8.94 25.40
CA ASP A 330 26.85 7.85 24.72
C ASP A 330 25.89 6.67 24.46
N PRO A 331 25.84 6.16 23.22
CA PRO A 331 25.05 4.99 22.90
C PRO A 331 25.59 3.76 23.63
N LEU A 332 24.71 2.88 24.09
CA LEU A 332 25.13 1.56 24.53
C LEU A 332 25.73 0.81 23.33
N ARG A 333 26.74 -0.01 23.59
CA ARG A 333 27.32 -0.89 22.56
C ARG A 333 26.22 -1.80 22.00
N GLU A 334 26.21 -1.97 20.69
CA GLU A 334 25.27 -2.89 20.05
C GLU A 334 25.44 -4.31 20.58
N TYR A 335 24.32 -4.93 20.93
CA TYR A 335 24.23 -6.32 21.34
C TYR A 335 23.57 -7.12 20.22
N PHE A 336 24.11 -8.29 19.91
CA PHE A 336 23.58 -9.18 18.88
C PHE A 336 23.20 -10.50 19.53
N ALA A 337 21.93 -10.86 19.44
CA ALA A 337 21.45 -12.12 19.99
C ALA A 337 22.10 -13.33 19.27
N GLN A 338 22.46 -14.35 20.03
CA GLN A 338 23.17 -15.54 19.57
C GLN A 338 22.29 -16.77 19.81
N HIS A 339 21.27 -16.94 18.98
CA HIS A 339 20.42 -18.13 19.02
C HIS A 339 20.35 -18.79 17.64
N PRO A 340 20.51 -20.12 17.50
CA PRO A 340 20.54 -20.79 16.18
C PRO A 340 19.26 -20.62 15.35
N LYS A 341 18.12 -20.48 16.03
CA LYS A 341 16.81 -20.20 15.41
C LYS A 341 16.52 -18.70 15.24
N TYR A 342 17.45 -17.82 15.62
CA TYR A 342 17.35 -16.38 15.40
C TYR A 342 18.17 -15.99 14.17
N LYS A 343 17.49 -15.62 13.08
CA LYS A 343 18.09 -15.27 11.80
C LYS A 343 17.46 -14.02 11.22
N ASP A 344 18.29 -13.13 10.69
CA ASP A 344 17.90 -11.88 10.02
C ASP A 344 16.94 -11.00 10.83
N GLY A 345 17.08 -11.02 12.17
CA GLY A 345 16.25 -10.23 13.07
C GLY A 345 14.96 -10.92 13.55
N PHE A 346 14.72 -12.19 13.20
CA PHE A 346 13.52 -12.95 13.52
C PHE A 346 13.82 -14.30 14.18
N LEU A 347 13.00 -14.69 15.15
CA LEU A 347 13.03 -16.00 15.79
C LEU A 347 12.06 -16.94 15.07
N GLU A 348 12.54 -18.09 14.59
CA GLU A 348 11.70 -19.19 14.10
C GLU A 348 10.81 -19.73 15.23
N ASP A 349 9.69 -20.36 14.91
CA ASP A 349 8.74 -20.80 15.93
C ASP A 349 9.34 -21.82 16.91
N ILE A 350 9.09 -21.56 18.20
CA ILE A 350 9.54 -22.38 19.32
C ILE A 350 8.36 -22.48 20.29
N ASP A 351 7.92 -23.71 20.53
CA ASP A 351 7.00 -23.98 21.63
C ASP A 351 7.74 -23.83 22.96
N PHE A 352 7.11 -23.13 23.91
CA PHE A 352 7.63 -22.88 25.24
C PHE A 352 6.67 -23.52 26.26
N PRO A 353 6.92 -24.77 26.67
CA PRO A 353 6.08 -25.44 27.67
C PRO A 353 5.98 -24.62 28.96
N ASN A 354 4.80 -24.62 29.57
CA ASN A 354 4.45 -23.87 30.79
C ASN A 354 4.29 -22.35 30.61
N TYR A 355 4.24 -21.83 29.38
CA TYR A 355 3.93 -20.43 29.09
C TYR A 355 2.57 -20.31 28.40
N ALA A 356 1.74 -19.35 28.81
CA ALA A 356 0.47 -19.06 28.14
C ALA A 356 0.64 -18.02 27.02
N THR A 357 1.66 -17.15 27.14
CA THR A 357 2.06 -16.20 26.09
C THR A 357 2.71 -16.93 24.91
N HIS A 358 2.21 -16.69 23.70
CA HIS A 358 2.87 -17.13 22.48
C HIS A 358 3.92 -16.09 22.08
N PHE A 359 5.19 -16.37 22.30
CA PHE A 359 6.28 -15.42 22.01
C PHE A 359 6.65 -15.30 20.53
N THR A 360 6.23 -16.29 19.74
CA THR A 360 6.29 -16.33 18.27
C THR A 360 4.92 -16.74 17.75
N SER A 361 4.70 -16.54 16.46
CA SER A 361 3.54 -17.08 15.75
C SER A 361 4.02 -17.86 14.54
N ASP A 362 3.17 -18.74 14.03
CA ASP A 362 3.47 -19.43 12.78
C ASP A 362 3.72 -18.41 11.66
N PRO A 363 4.78 -18.62 10.86
CA PRO A 363 4.93 -17.92 9.59
C PRO A 363 3.62 -18.04 8.81
N LYS A 364 3.05 -16.91 8.39
CA LYS A 364 1.87 -16.96 7.54
C LYS A 364 2.36 -17.08 6.09
N GLU A 365 1.80 -18.04 5.35
CA GLU A 365 2.09 -18.17 3.93
C GLU A 365 1.70 -16.89 3.17
N SER A 366 2.69 -16.22 2.60
CA SER A 366 2.52 -15.09 1.69
C SER A 366 1.91 -15.55 0.37
N PRO A 367 1.08 -14.71 -0.29
CA PRO A 367 0.59 -15.02 -1.63
C PRO A 367 1.67 -15.29 -2.67
N LEU A 368 2.91 -14.89 -2.40
CA LEU A 368 4.06 -14.97 -3.29
C LEU A 368 5.20 -15.81 -2.73
N ASP A 369 4.99 -16.57 -1.66
CA ASP A 369 6.01 -17.52 -1.20
C ASP A 369 6.43 -18.45 -2.34
N ASP A 370 5.50 -18.72 -3.24
CA ASP A 370 5.72 -19.45 -4.47
C ASP A 370 5.76 -18.53 -5.72
N LEU A 371 6.92 -17.91 -5.98
CA LEU A 371 7.16 -17.17 -7.24
C LEU A 371 7.01 -18.07 -8.47
N LEU A 372 7.26 -19.39 -8.34
CA LEU A 372 7.00 -20.37 -9.38
C LEU A 372 5.49 -20.43 -9.67
N SER A 373 4.62 -20.40 -8.67
CA SER A 373 3.17 -20.29 -8.87
C SER A 373 2.76 -19.03 -9.66
N PHE A 374 3.40 -17.87 -9.43
CA PHE A 374 3.15 -16.69 -10.28
C PHE A 374 3.62 -16.92 -11.72
N GLY A 375 4.81 -17.49 -11.91
CA GLY A 375 5.32 -17.89 -13.22
C GLY A 375 4.41 -18.89 -13.94
N ILE A 376 3.89 -19.89 -13.23
CA ILE A 376 2.94 -20.89 -13.74
C ILE A 376 1.60 -20.22 -14.08
N ALA A 377 1.09 -19.31 -13.26
CA ALA A 377 -0.13 -18.57 -13.58
C ALA A 377 0.05 -17.74 -14.86
N LYS A 378 1.23 -17.15 -15.07
CA LYS A 378 1.59 -16.43 -16.31
C LYS A 378 1.78 -17.35 -17.51
N SER A 379 2.29 -18.57 -17.33
CA SER A 379 2.38 -19.55 -18.41
C SER A 379 0.99 -20.08 -18.78
N GLN A 380 0.12 -20.36 -17.82
CA GLN A 380 -1.30 -20.69 -18.05
C GLN A 380 -2.05 -19.59 -18.79
N GLU A 381 -1.86 -18.32 -18.40
CA GLU A 381 -2.40 -17.16 -19.12
C GLU A 381 -1.96 -17.20 -20.60
N SER A 382 -0.69 -17.51 -20.86
CA SER A 382 -0.14 -17.58 -22.22
C SER A 382 -0.70 -18.77 -23.01
N ILE A 383 -0.87 -19.94 -22.38
CA ILE A 383 -1.47 -21.14 -23.00
C ILE A 383 -2.95 -20.91 -23.35
N ILE A 384 -3.73 -20.33 -22.43
CA ILE A 384 -5.15 -20.00 -22.68
C ILE A 384 -5.23 -19.02 -23.86
N ARG A 385 -4.39 -17.98 -23.88
CA ARG A 385 -4.32 -17.04 -25.01
C ARG A 385 -3.94 -17.72 -26.32
N GLY A 386 -2.98 -18.65 -26.30
CA GLY A 386 -2.59 -19.45 -27.47
C GLY A 386 -3.76 -20.28 -28.02
N ALA A 387 -4.45 -21.02 -27.15
CA ALA A 387 -5.62 -21.82 -27.53
C ALA A 387 -6.77 -20.94 -28.06
N VAL A 388 -7.04 -19.80 -27.43
CA VAL A 388 -8.03 -18.83 -27.91
C VAL A 388 -7.62 -18.24 -29.26
N SER A 389 -6.33 -17.95 -29.45
CA SER A 389 -5.81 -17.46 -30.74
C SER A 389 -6.02 -18.48 -31.86
N GLN A 390 -5.81 -19.76 -31.58
CA GLN A 390 -6.06 -20.85 -32.54
C GLN A 390 -7.55 -21.04 -32.83
N LEU A 391 -8.42 -20.95 -31.82
CA LEU A 391 -9.87 -20.95 -32.06
C LEU A 391 -10.30 -19.74 -32.91
N ASN A 392 -9.70 -18.58 -32.66
CA ASN A 392 -10.01 -17.35 -33.39
C ASN A 392 -9.47 -17.37 -34.83
N SER A 393 -8.36 -18.07 -35.12
CA SER A 393 -7.86 -18.20 -36.49
C SER A 393 -8.83 -18.99 -37.38
N GLN A 394 -9.51 -20.01 -36.83
CA GLN A 394 -10.58 -20.75 -37.53
C GLN A 394 -11.87 -19.94 -37.77
N ILE A 395 -12.06 -18.84 -37.04
CA ILE A 395 -13.23 -17.95 -37.18
C ILE A 395 -12.94 -16.77 -38.14
N SER A 396 -11.69 -16.66 -38.63
CA SER A 396 -11.30 -15.67 -39.64
C SER A 396 -11.78 -16.10 -41.02
N VAL A 397 -12.59 -15.27 -41.69
CA VAL A 397 -13.14 -15.60 -43.02
C VAL A 397 -12.11 -15.41 -44.14
N PHE A 398 -11.12 -14.54 -43.94
CA PHE A 398 -10.11 -14.20 -44.93
C PHE A 398 -8.72 -14.30 -44.32
N ASP A 399 -7.82 -15.02 -44.99
CA ASP A 399 -6.40 -15.08 -44.62
C ASP A 399 -5.59 -14.08 -45.46
N VAL A 400 -4.97 -13.14 -44.77
CA VAL A 400 -4.15 -12.07 -45.36
C VAL A 400 -2.88 -12.64 -46.00
N THR A 401 -2.28 -13.66 -45.39
CA THR A 401 -1.05 -14.31 -45.87
C THR A 401 -1.32 -15.12 -47.11
N GLU A 402 -2.44 -15.86 -47.14
CA GLU A 402 -2.87 -16.60 -48.33
C GLU A 402 -3.14 -15.65 -49.49
N LYS A 403 -3.85 -14.54 -49.26
CA LYS A 403 -4.13 -13.54 -50.31
C LYS A 403 -2.87 -12.85 -50.83
N ARG A 404 -1.93 -12.51 -49.94
CA ARG A 404 -0.62 -11.99 -50.35
C ARG A 404 0.14 -13.02 -51.19
N THR A 405 0.16 -14.28 -50.76
CA THR A 405 0.84 -15.38 -51.48
C THR A 405 0.22 -15.61 -52.86
N GLN A 406 -1.11 -15.57 -52.95
CA GLN A 406 -1.83 -15.66 -54.22
C GLN A 406 -1.45 -14.49 -55.14
N TRP A 407 -1.48 -13.26 -54.62
CA TRP A 407 -1.06 -12.08 -55.37
C TRP A 407 0.41 -12.17 -55.82
N ILE A 408 1.34 -12.65 -54.98
CA ILE A 408 2.75 -12.86 -55.37
C ILE A 408 2.86 -13.82 -56.55
N LYS A 409 2.09 -14.91 -56.57
CA LYS A 409 2.08 -15.85 -57.70
C LYS A 409 1.54 -15.21 -58.98
N GLU A 410 0.44 -14.46 -58.86
CA GLU A 410 -0.19 -13.76 -59.98
C GLU A 410 0.73 -12.66 -60.54
N ASP A 411 1.38 -11.88 -59.68
CA ASP A 411 2.34 -10.83 -60.04
C ASP A 411 3.61 -11.45 -60.66
N PHE A 412 4.09 -12.59 -60.15
CA PHE A 412 5.21 -13.30 -60.74
C PHE A 412 4.88 -13.83 -62.14
N GLU A 413 3.78 -14.55 -62.32
CA GLU A 413 3.38 -15.07 -63.64
C GLU A 413 3.15 -13.94 -64.66
N ALA A 414 2.50 -12.84 -64.25
CA ALA A 414 2.24 -11.70 -65.13
C ALA A 414 3.53 -10.99 -65.61
N ASN A 415 4.59 -11.02 -64.81
CA ASN A 415 5.85 -10.34 -65.11
C ASN A 415 6.99 -11.28 -65.50
N LYS A 416 6.77 -12.60 -65.51
CA LYS A 416 7.80 -13.62 -65.73
C LYS A 416 8.50 -13.48 -67.08
N ASP A 417 7.75 -13.37 -68.18
CA ASP A 417 8.34 -13.30 -69.51
C ASP A 417 9.12 -11.99 -69.73
N PHE A 418 8.61 -10.89 -69.17
CA PHE A 418 9.31 -9.60 -69.15
C PHE A 418 10.61 -9.68 -68.32
N ALA A 419 10.53 -10.30 -67.14
CA ALA A 419 11.68 -10.46 -66.25
C ALA A 419 12.78 -11.34 -66.88
N ILE A 420 12.38 -12.41 -67.58
CA ILE A 420 13.31 -13.30 -68.30
C ILE A 420 13.92 -12.58 -69.51
N ASP A 421 13.13 -11.90 -70.35
CA ASP A 421 13.65 -11.17 -71.52
C ASP A 421 14.62 -10.05 -71.10
N TYR A 422 14.28 -9.31 -70.04
CA TYR A 422 15.14 -8.26 -69.50
C TYR A 422 16.42 -8.83 -68.88
N TYR A 423 16.35 -9.95 -68.15
CA TYR A 423 17.53 -10.63 -67.60
C TYR A 423 18.45 -11.17 -68.70
N VAL A 424 17.90 -11.78 -69.76
CA VAL A 424 18.68 -12.27 -70.89
C VAL A 424 19.39 -11.12 -71.62
N LYS A 425 18.77 -9.94 -71.71
CA LYS A 425 19.34 -8.77 -72.38
C LYS A 425 20.34 -7.98 -71.53
N ASN A 426 20.11 -7.86 -70.22
CA ASN A 426 20.83 -6.93 -69.35
C ASN A 426 21.66 -7.61 -68.25
N GLY A 427 21.53 -8.92 -68.05
CA GLY A 427 22.23 -9.68 -67.01
C GLY A 427 21.66 -9.52 -65.59
N GLU A 428 20.62 -8.71 -65.41
CA GLU A 428 19.98 -8.42 -64.12
C GLU A 428 18.45 -8.46 -64.27
N PHE A 429 17.72 -8.78 -63.19
CA PHE A 429 16.25 -8.76 -63.22
C PHE A 429 15.73 -7.32 -63.16
N PRO A 430 14.62 -6.99 -63.88
CA PRO A 430 14.09 -5.64 -63.89
C PRO A 430 13.43 -5.28 -62.56
N GLU A 431 13.52 -4.01 -62.17
CA GLU A 431 12.74 -3.47 -61.07
C GLU A 431 11.25 -3.41 -61.46
N LEU A 432 10.40 -4.10 -60.70
CA LEU A 432 8.95 -4.07 -60.90
C LEU A 432 8.33 -2.81 -60.25
N PRO A 433 7.28 -2.22 -60.84
CA PRO A 433 6.66 -1.01 -60.31
C PRO A 433 5.90 -1.27 -59.00
N PHE A 434 5.65 -0.20 -58.24
CA PHE A 434 4.75 -0.21 -57.08
C PHE A 434 3.45 -0.95 -57.38
N SER A 435 3.06 -1.85 -56.48
CA SER A 435 1.86 -2.64 -56.62
C SER A 435 1.12 -2.78 -55.31
N THR A 436 -0.17 -3.07 -55.42
CA THR A 436 -1.06 -3.20 -54.27
C THR A 436 -1.98 -4.38 -54.44
N TRP A 437 -2.33 -5.00 -53.33
CA TRP A 437 -3.35 -6.05 -53.27
C TRP A 437 -4.32 -5.73 -52.14
N PHE A 438 -5.57 -6.13 -52.31
CA PHE A 438 -6.63 -5.86 -51.34
C PHE A 438 -7.20 -7.16 -50.80
N THR A 439 -7.41 -7.22 -49.50
CA THR A 439 -8.24 -8.25 -48.88
C THR A 439 -9.27 -7.62 -47.95
N PRO A 440 -10.56 -8.00 -48.05
CA PRO A 440 -11.50 -7.69 -47.00
C PRO A 440 -11.07 -8.39 -45.70
N ARG A 441 -11.49 -7.83 -44.56
CA ARG A 441 -11.27 -8.40 -43.24
C ARG A 441 -12.63 -8.56 -42.59
N VAL A 442 -12.98 -9.78 -42.20
CA VAL A 442 -14.17 -10.10 -41.39
C VAL A 442 -13.75 -11.19 -40.42
N ASN A 443 -13.53 -10.80 -39.18
CA ASN A 443 -13.02 -11.72 -38.16
C ASN A 443 -13.95 -11.66 -36.95
N GLY A 444 -14.50 -12.81 -36.58
CA GLY A 444 -15.03 -13.03 -35.24
C GLY A 444 -13.91 -13.48 -34.31
N GLY A 445 -14.08 -13.24 -33.02
CA GLY A 445 -13.15 -13.74 -32.01
C GLY A 445 -13.83 -13.90 -30.66
N LEU A 446 -13.38 -14.88 -29.91
CA LEU A 446 -13.69 -15.05 -28.50
C LEU A 446 -12.53 -14.49 -27.67
N LEU A 447 -12.87 -13.96 -26.51
CA LEU A 447 -11.93 -13.55 -25.48
C LEU A 447 -12.17 -14.45 -24.27
N LEU A 448 -11.20 -15.30 -23.95
CA LEU A 448 -11.18 -16.07 -22.71
C LEU A 448 -9.83 -15.83 -22.06
N GLY A 449 -9.83 -15.51 -20.78
CA GLY A 449 -8.59 -15.26 -20.06
C GLY A 449 -8.76 -15.40 -18.57
N ARG A 450 -7.67 -15.82 -17.93
CA ARG A 450 -7.49 -15.74 -16.48
C ARG A 450 -6.13 -15.13 -16.24
N ASN A 451 -6.12 -13.89 -15.76
CA ASN A 451 -4.89 -13.13 -15.59
C ASN A 451 -4.68 -12.82 -14.11
N VAL A 452 -3.51 -13.14 -13.58
CA VAL A 452 -3.07 -12.63 -12.28
C VAL A 452 -2.41 -11.28 -12.50
N VAL A 453 -2.94 -10.26 -11.82
CA VAL A 453 -2.48 -8.89 -11.90
C VAL A 453 -2.01 -8.44 -10.53
N ILE A 454 -0.83 -7.83 -10.49
CA ILE A 454 -0.28 -7.18 -9.31
C ILE A 454 -0.54 -5.68 -9.44
N GLY A 455 -1.12 -5.13 -8.38
CA GLY A 455 -1.48 -3.73 -8.24
C GLY A 455 -2.80 -3.34 -8.92
N PRO A 456 -3.15 -2.04 -8.83
CA PRO A 456 -4.42 -1.53 -9.33
C PRO A 456 -4.61 -1.78 -10.82
N SER A 457 -5.72 -2.41 -11.22
CA SER A 457 -6.03 -2.72 -12.62
C SER A 457 -7.52 -2.77 -12.86
N LEU A 458 -7.96 -2.46 -14.09
CA LEU A 458 -9.38 -2.43 -14.48
C LEU A 458 -10.28 -1.61 -13.53
N GLY A 459 -9.74 -0.55 -12.91
CA GLY A 459 -10.49 0.33 -12.01
C GLY A 459 -10.53 -0.11 -10.55
N THR A 460 -9.94 -1.25 -10.18
CA THR A 460 -9.85 -1.73 -8.79
C THR A 460 -8.49 -1.40 -8.17
N ASP A 461 -8.45 -1.30 -6.84
CA ASP A 461 -7.26 -0.91 -6.06
C ASP A 461 -6.66 -2.10 -5.27
N ASN A 462 -6.96 -3.35 -5.65
CA ASN A 462 -6.43 -4.54 -4.96
C ASN A 462 -4.92 -4.73 -5.25
N LEU A 463 -4.19 -5.26 -4.27
CA LEU A 463 -2.73 -5.47 -4.37
C LEU A 463 -2.36 -6.68 -5.25
N VAL A 464 -3.07 -7.79 -5.12
CA VAL A 464 -2.96 -8.97 -5.99
C VAL A 464 -4.37 -9.41 -6.33
N GLN A 465 -4.65 -9.55 -7.62
CA GLN A 465 -5.99 -9.86 -8.09
C GLN A 465 -5.97 -10.83 -9.27
N MET A 466 -7.01 -11.66 -9.36
CA MET A 466 -7.30 -12.47 -10.53
C MET A 466 -8.40 -11.78 -11.34
N ALA A 467 -8.19 -11.64 -12.64
CA ALA A 467 -9.21 -11.21 -13.58
C ALA A 467 -9.60 -12.40 -14.47
N ASP A 468 -10.80 -12.92 -14.23
CA ASP A 468 -11.47 -13.86 -15.13
C ASP A 468 -12.20 -13.04 -16.22
N SER A 469 -11.89 -13.28 -17.49
CA SER A 469 -12.39 -12.52 -18.63
C SER A 469 -13.10 -13.42 -19.63
N PHE A 470 -14.31 -13.03 -20.03
CA PHE A 470 -15.07 -13.62 -21.14
C PHE A 470 -15.57 -12.52 -22.08
N GLY A 471 -15.50 -12.72 -23.37
CA GLY A 471 -16.02 -11.75 -24.33
C GLY A 471 -16.04 -12.26 -25.74
N TYR A 472 -16.57 -11.42 -26.62
CA TYR A 472 -16.53 -11.65 -28.06
C TYR A 472 -16.18 -10.35 -28.77
N THR A 473 -15.55 -10.51 -29.92
CA THR A 473 -15.18 -9.42 -30.81
C THR A 473 -15.70 -9.73 -32.20
N TYR A 474 -16.21 -8.71 -32.86
CA TYR A 474 -16.48 -8.73 -34.28
C TYR A 474 -15.71 -7.58 -34.91
N SER A 475 -14.88 -7.88 -35.91
CA SER A 475 -14.13 -6.86 -36.64
C SER A 475 -14.35 -6.99 -38.12
N TYR A 476 -14.54 -5.85 -38.78
CA TYR A 476 -14.76 -5.78 -40.22
C TYR A 476 -13.97 -4.63 -40.84
N GLY A 477 -13.61 -4.73 -42.11
CA GLY A 477 -12.88 -3.69 -42.82
C GLY A 477 -12.11 -4.22 -44.01
N GLY A 478 -10.96 -3.60 -44.30
CA GLY A 478 -10.10 -4.00 -45.40
C GLY A 478 -8.62 -3.72 -45.11
N ILE A 479 -7.77 -4.53 -45.72
CA ILE A 479 -6.32 -4.37 -45.71
C ILE A 479 -5.88 -4.21 -47.16
N LEU A 480 -5.16 -3.12 -47.43
CA LEU A 480 -4.45 -2.86 -48.66
C LEU A 480 -2.97 -3.16 -48.42
N GLY A 481 -2.46 -4.24 -49.00
CA GLY A 481 -1.03 -4.51 -49.05
C GLY A 481 -0.34 -3.55 -50.01
N LEU A 482 0.84 -3.10 -49.60
CA LEU A 482 1.67 -2.16 -50.35
C LEU A 482 3.00 -2.85 -50.63
N GLU A 483 3.35 -3.02 -51.89
CA GLU A 483 4.56 -3.74 -52.29
C GLU A 483 5.37 -2.82 -53.21
N ARG A 484 6.69 -2.80 -53.04
CA ARG A 484 7.59 -1.99 -53.85
C ARG A 484 7.31 -0.48 -53.75
N VAL A 485 7.13 0.01 -52.51
CA VAL A 485 6.67 1.40 -52.23
C VAL A 485 7.69 2.46 -52.66
N ILE A 486 8.98 2.19 -52.43
CA ILE A 486 10.10 3.07 -52.80
C ILE A 486 11.14 2.27 -53.59
N ASP A 487 11.47 1.06 -53.11
CA ASP A 487 12.34 0.09 -53.79
C ASP A 487 11.74 -1.32 -53.71
N GLN A 488 12.37 -2.30 -54.39
CA GLN A 488 11.90 -3.69 -54.47
C GLN A 488 11.75 -4.40 -53.12
N SER A 489 12.40 -3.91 -52.07
CA SER A 489 12.51 -4.54 -50.76
C SER A 489 11.54 -3.96 -49.73
N ILE A 490 10.98 -2.77 -49.98
CA ILE A 490 10.02 -2.13 -49.07
C ILE A 490 8.61 -2.63 -49.32
N SER A 491 8.04 -3.22 -48.28
CA SER A 491 6.65 -3.70 -48.24
C SER A 491 5.91 -3.07 -47.07
N GLY A 492 4.60 -3.11 -47.11
CA GLY A 492 3.78 -2.48 -46.10
C GLY A 492 2.32 -2.86 -46.19
N SER A 493 1.53 -2.23 -45.35
CA SER A 493 0.08 -2.41 -45.34
C SER A 493 -0.60 -1.15 -44.83
N PHE A 494 -1.69 -0.78 -45.48
CA PHE A 494 -2.68 0.14 -44.95
C PHE A 494 -3.93 -0.64 -44.56
N SER A 495 -4.41 -0.48 -43.34
CA SER A 495 -5.63 -1.15 -42.86
C SER A 495 -6.63 -0.14 -42.34
N LEU A 496 -7.89 -0.29 -42.75
CA LEU A 496 -9.03 0.42 -42.17
C LEU A 496 -10.01 -0.62 -41.63
N THR A 497 -10.15 -0.68 -40.31
CA THR A 497 -10.94 -1.72 -39.64
C THR A 497 -11.78 -1.12 -38.54
N ASN A 498 -13.01 -1.60 -38.38
CA ASN A 498 -13.84 -1.32 -37.23
C ASN A 498 -13.98 -2.58 -36.38
N GLN A 499 -13.81 -2.44 -35.07
CA GLN A 499 -13.90 -3.55 -34.11
C GLN A 499 -14.96 -3.24 -33.07
N HIS A 500 -15.98 -4.09 -33.00
CA HIS A 500 -16.94 -4.15 -31.91
C HIS A 500 -16.47 -5.19 -30.88
N LEU A 501 -16.37 -4.79 -29.62
CA LEU A 501 -15.88 -5.63 -28.52
C LEU A 501 -16.86 -5.58 -27.36
N VAL A 502 -17.32 -6.75 -26.91
CA VAL A 502 -18.06 -6.91 -25.66
C VAL A 502 -17.28 -7.83 -24.74
N SER A 503 -17.02 -7.38 -23.51
CA SER A 503 -16.30 -8.16 -22.50
C SER A 503 -16.97 -8.10 -21.12
N PHE A 504 -16.82 -9.18 -20.40
CA PHE A 504 -17.29 -9.42 -19.03
C PHE A 504 -16.08 -9.85 -18.21
N ASN A 505 -15.78 -9.12 -17.16
CA ASN A 505 -14.65 -9.38 -16.28
C ASN A 505 -15.12 -9.55 -14.84
N HIS A 506 -14.64 -10.58 -14.16
CA HIS A 506 -14.78 -10.76 -12.72
C HIS A 506 -13.40 -10.62 -12.08
N ILE A 507 -13.23 -9.57 -11.29
CA ILE A 507 -12.01 -9.29 -10.56
C ILE A 507 -12.17 -9.80 -9.13
N LYS A 508 -11.23 -10.63 -8.70
CA LYS A 508 -11.17 -11.19 -7.35
C LYS A 508 -9.86 -10.80 -6.68
N ALA A 509 -9.93 -10.32 -5.45
CA ALA A 509 -8.74 -10.18 -4.62
C ALA A 509 -8.22 -11.58 -4.27
N LEU A 510 -6.91 -11.79 -4.39
CA LEU A 510 -6.27 -13.06 -4.02
C LEU A 510 -5.56 -12.92 -2.68
N ASN A 511 -5.79 -13.90 -1.80
CA ASN A 511 -5.01 -14.06 -0.59
C ASN A 511 -3.76 -14.89 -0.85
N LYS A 512 -3.85 -15.91 -1.73
CA LYS A 512 -2.71 -16.68 -2.24
C LYS A 512 -2.74 -16.79 -3.75
N ILE A 513 -1.58 -16.75 -4.44
CA ILE A 513 -1.56 -17.02 -5.89
C ILE A 513 -2.00 -18.45 -6.20
N LYS A 514 -1.69 -19.41 -5.32
CA LYS A 514 -2.16 -20.80 -5.49
C LYS A 514 -3.69 -20.91 -5.56
N ASP A 515 -4.43 -19.96 -4.98
CA ASP A 515 -5.90 -19.93 -5.05
C ASP A 515 -6.41 -19.81 -6.50
N VAL A 516 -5.60 -19.27 -7.41
CA VAL A 516 -5.87 -19.19 -8.86
C VAL A 516 -6.10 -20.58 -9.46
N PHE A 517 -5.32 -21.57 -9.00
CA PHE A 517 -5.42 -22.96 -9.46
C PHE A 517 -6.56 -23.71 -8.78
N SER A 518 -6.91 -23.34 -7.55
CA SER A 518 -8.08 -23.91 -6.85
C SER A 518 -9.41 -23.40 -7.39
N THR A 519 -9.41 -22.20 -8.00
CA THR A 519 -10.63 -21.56 -8.51
C THR A 519 -11.10 -22.26 -9.79
N SER A 520 -12.37 -22.66 -9.83
CA SER A 520 -12.92 -23.33 -11.03
C SER A 520 -12.79 -22.48 -12.28
N TYR A 521 -12.31 -23.07 -13.38
CA TYR A 521 -12.29 -22.45 -14.72
C TYR A 521 -13.69 -22.16 -15.26
N LYS A 522 -14.74 -22.79 -14.72
CA LYS A 522 -16.15 -22.44 -15.04
C LYS A 522 -16.48 -20.98 -14.70
N ASN A 523 -15.73 -20.37 -13.78
CA ASN A 523 -15.90 -18.96 -13.41
C ASN A 523 -15.43 -17.98 -14.49
N ILE A 524 -14.61 -18.44 -15.45
CA ILE A 524 -14.27 -17.64 -16.64
C ILE A 524 -15.55 -17.26 -17.41
N LEU A 525 -16.60 -18.11 -17.37
CA LEU A 525 -17.90 -17.81 -17.95
C LEU A 525 -18.72 -16.85 -17.07
N VAL A 526 -18.20 -15.63 -16.86
CA VAL A 526 -18.78 -14.57 -16.02
C VAL A 526 -20.25 -14.28 -16.38
N GLY A 527 -20.64 -14.44 -17.64
CA GLY A 527 -22.04 -14.29 -18.07
C GLY A 527 -23.03 -15.24 -17.37
N LEU A 528 -22.65 -16.51 -17.16
CA LEU A 528 -23.49 -17.48 -16.45
C LEU A 528 -23.60 -17.14 -14.96
N TYR A 529 -22.52 -16.62 -14.39
CA TYR A 529 -22.47 -16.13 -13.03
C TYR A 529 -23.42 -14.96 -12.81
N ASN A 530 -23.37 -13.95 -13.68
CA ASN A 530 -24.27 -12.79 -13.64
C ASN A 530 -25.75 -13.19 -13.75
N LYS A 531 -26.07 -14.16 -14.62
CA LYS A 531 -27.43 -14.67 -14.79
C LYS A 531 -28.00 -15.29 -13.50
N LYS A 532 -27.16 -15.94 -12.69
CA LYS A 532 -27.59 -16.53 -11.40
C LYS A 532 -27.86 -15.44 -10.35
N ILE A 533 -26.99 -14.44 -10.23
CA ILE A 533 -27.22 -13.31 -9.32
C ILE A 533 -28.51 -12.57 -9.70
N LYS A 534 -28.70 -12.27 -10.99
CA LYS A 534 -29.90 -11.60 -11.49
C LYS A 534 -31.19 -12.34 -11.09
N LYS A 535 -31.25 -13.67 -11.26
CA LYS A 535 -32.42 -14.47 -10.84
C LYS A 535 -32.69 -14.40 -9.34
N ARG A 536 -31.64 -14.31 -8.51
CA ARG A 536 -31.78 -14.15 -7.06
C ARG A 536 -32.28 -12.76 -6.67
N LEU A 537 -31.77 -11.71 -7.32
CA LEU A 537 -32.26 -10.34 -7.14
C LEU A 537 -33.74 -10.23 -7.54
N GLU A 538 -34.15 -10.85 -8.65
CA GLU A 538 -35.56 -10.89 -9.07
C GLU A 538 -36.45 -11.56 -8.01
N ALA A 539 -35.98 -12.64 -7.39
CA ALA A 539 -36.71 -13.31 -6.30
C ALA A 539 -36.84 -12.41 -5.05
N ALA A 540 -35.79 -11.65 -4.70
CA ALA A 540 -35.87 -10.66 -3.62
C ALA A 540 -36.89 -9.56 -3.94
N ILE A 541 -36.91 -9.04 -5.17
CA ILE A 541 -37.87 -7.99 -5.59
C ILE A 541 -39.30 -8.49 -5.47
N LYS A 542 -39.59 -9.71 -5.96
CA LYS A 542 -40.94 -10.31 -5.87
C LYS A 542 -41.40 -10.50 -4.43
N SER A 543 -40.47 -10.76 -3.50
CA SER A 543 -40.80 -10.94 -2.08
C SER A 543 -41.26 -9.67 -1.35
N GLU A 544 -41.15 -8.49 -1.96
CA GLU A 544 -41.57 -7.23 -1.34
C GLU A 544 -43.05 -7.22 -0.93
N GLN A 545 -43.89 -7.93 -1.69
CA GLN A 545 -45.34 -8.05 -1.48
C GLN A 545 -45.76 -9.22 -0.57
N GLU A 546 -44.81 -10.04 -0.13
CA GLU A 546 -45.06 -11.20 0.73
C GLU A 546 -45.16 -10.81 2.21
N ASP A 547 -45.58 -11.75 3.06
CA ASP A 547 -45.59 -11.56 4.52
C ASP A 547 -44.18 -11.30 5.08
N GLU A 548 -44.11 -10.65 6.25
CA GLU A 548 -42.84 -10.17 6.81
C GLU A 548 -41.82 -11.29 7.06
N GLU A 549 -42.29 -12.48 7.47
CA GLU A 549 -41.43 -13.62 7.76
C GLU A 549 -40.84 -14.23 6.47
N LEU A 550 -41.69 -14.46 5.47
CA LEU A 550 -41.27 -14.99 4.17
C LEU A 550 -40.35 -14.00 3.44
N ARG A 551 -40.68 -12.70 3.48
CA ARG A 551 -39.87 -11.62 2.90
C ARG A 551 -38.47 -11.56 3.53
N GLN A 552 -38.39 -11.61 4.86
CA GLN A 552 -37.11 -11.64 5.58
C GLN A 552 -36.28 -12.87 5.20
N LYS A 553 -36.92 -14.05 5.12
CA LYS A 553 -36.25 -15.31 4.75
C LYS A 553 -35.69 -15.28 3.33
N VAL A 554 -36.45 -14.77 2.37
CA VAL A 554 -36.00 -14.64 0.97
C VAL A 554 -34.84 -13.64 0.87
N VAL A 555 -34.95 -12.48 1.50
CA VAL A 555 -33.89 -11.47 1.54
C VAL A 555 -32.59 -12.03 2.13
N HIS A 556 -32.67 -12.73 3.27
CA HIS A 556 -31.51 -13.36 3.88
C HIS A 556 -30.88 -14.40 2.95
N GLY A 557 -31.68 -15.29 2.35
CA GLY A 557 -31.15 -16.30 1.44
C GLY A 557 -30.52 -15.73 0.16
N VAL A 558 -31.04 -14.61 -0.36
CA VAL A 558 -30.43 -13.90 -1.50
C VAL A 558 -29.11 -13.25 -1.10
N MET A 559 -29.07 -12.58 0.05
CA MET A 559 -27.85 -11.93 0.53
C MET A 559 -26.78 -12.94 0.92
N ASP A 560 -27.12 -14.06 1.54
CA ASP A 560 -26.17 -15.14 1.85
C ASP A 560 -25.55 -15.72 0.57
N TYR A 561 -26.34 -15.86 -0.50
CA TYR A 561 -25.82 -16.27 -1.81
C TYR A 561 -24.86 -15.22 -2.41
N ILE A 562 -25.16 -13.93 -2.28
CA ILE A 562 -24.27 -12.85 -2.73
C ILE A 562 -22.99 -12.83 -1.89
N ASP A 563 -23.06 -13.02 -0.56
CA ASP A 563 -21.94 -13.16 0.38
C ASP A 563 -21.01 -14.31 0.01
N GLU A 564 -21.57 -15.45 -0.37
CA GLU A 564 -20.79 -16.62 -0.77
C GLU A 564 -20.09 -16.42 -2.12
N LYS A 565 -20.78 -15.78 -3.09
CA LYS A 565 -20.35 -15.77 -4.49
C LYS A 565 -19.58 -14.51 -4.90
N PHE A 566 -19.93 -13.35 -4.35
CA PHE A 566 -19.37 -12.04 -4.71
C PHE A 566 -18.78 -11.39 -3.45
N LYS A 567 -17.51 -11.65 -3.12
CA LYS A 567 -16.92 -11.21 -1.85
C LYS A 567 -16.62 -9.70 -1.82
N VAL A 568 -16.41 -9.16 -0.63
CA VAL A 568 -16.00 -7.76 -0.45
C VAL A 568 -14.65 -7.51 -1.13
N GLY A 569 -14.54 -6.41 -1.88
CA GLY A 569 -13.38 -6.08 -2.70
C GLY A 569 -13.41 -6.66 -4.12
N GLU A 570 -14.39 -7.51 -4.45
CA GLU A 570 -14.57 -8.04 -5.80
C GLU A 570 -15.34 -7.06 -6.70
N SER A 571 -15.12 -7.20 -8.01
CA SER A 571 -15.76 -6.37 -9.02
C SER A 571 -16.24 -7.18 -10.22
N LEU A 572 -17.41 -6.81 -10.74
CA LEU A 572 -17.95 -7.28 -12.01
C LEU A 572 -17.97 -6.13 -13.00
N ILE A 573 -17.35 -6.30 -14.15
CA ILE A 573 -17.20 -5.25 -15.15
C ILE A 573 -17.75 -5.75 -16.47
N ILE A 574 -18.65 -4.98 -17.06
CA ILE A 574 -19.18 -5.20 -18.40
C ILE A 574 -18.69 -4.03 -19.25
N SER A 575 -18.12 -4.30 -20.41
CA SER A 575 -17.57 -3.26 -21.29
C SER A 575 -17.94 -3.55 -22.73
N GLU A 576 -18.48 -2.55 -23.41
CA GLU A 576 -18.86 -2.58 -24.81
C GLU A 576 -18.20 -1.41 -25.53
N SER A 577 -17.36 -1.70 -26.51
CA SER A 577 -16.62 -0.67 -27.24
C SER A 577 -16.65 -0.85 -28.74
N GLU A 578 -16.73 0.29 -29.43
CA GLU A 578 -16.56 0.43 -30.87
C GLU A 578 -15.21 1.10 -31.16
N ILE A 579 -14.37 0.46 -31.97
CA ILE A 579 -12.97 0.85 -32.17
C ILE A 579 -12.62 0.91 -33.67
N PRO A 580 -13.04 1.96 -34.40
CA PRO A 580 -12.53 2.21 -35.73
C PRO A 580 -11.05 2.61 -35.66
N THR A 581 -10.25 1.90 -36.44
CA THR A 581 -8.79 1.98 -36.46
C THR A 581 -8.30 2.08 -37.90
N MET A 582 -7.37 2.99 -38.12
CA MET A 582 -6.62 3.16 -39.35
C MET A 582 -5.14 2.95 -39.04
N ASN A 583 -4.46 2.05 -39.74
CA ASN A 583 -3.02 1.82 -39.56
C ASN A 583 -2.30 1.84 -40.90
N LEU A 584 -1.09 2.39 -40.89
CA LEU A 584 -0.10 2.30 -41.95
C LEU A 584 1.16 1.68 -41.34
N GLY A 585 1.64 0.59 -41.92
CA GLY A 585 2.90 -0.04 -41.57
C GLY A 585 3.79 -0.14 -42.80
N LEU A 586 5.06 0.20 -42.67
CA LEU A 586 6.09 0.03 -43.70
C LEU A 586 7.25 -0.76 -43.10
N SER A 587 7.80 -1.71 -43.84
CA SER A 587 8.95 -2.52 -43.44
C SER A 587 9.98 -2.57 -44.57
N ALA A 588 11.24 -2.35 -44.22
CA ALA A 588 12.35 -2.35 -45.15
C ALA A 588 13.51 -3.18 -44.56
N PRO A 589 14.10 -4.13 -45.31
CA PRO A 589 15.37 -4.71 -44.95
C PRO A 589 16.49 -3.67 -45.16
N VAL A 590 17.45 -3.61 -44.23
CA VAL A 590 18.61 -2.72 -44.27
C VAL A 590 19.87 -3.58 -44.29
N ASN A 591 20.64 -3.47 -45.38
CA ASN A 591 21.90 -4.19 -45.61
C ASN A 591 21.80 -5.73 -45.49
N GLY A 592 20.62 -6.30 -45.73
CA GLY A 592 20.37 -7.76 -45.62
C GLY A 592 20.44 -8.34 -44.20
N ALA A 593 20.81 -7.54 -43.19
CA ALA A 593 21.00 -7.98 -41.81
C ALA A 593 19.88 -7.54 -40.86
N PHE A 594 19.23 -6.40 -41.13
CA PHE A 594 18.22 -5.83 -40.25
C PHE A 594 16.90 -5.63 -40.99
N VAL A 595 15.79 -5.67 -40.27
CA VAL A 595 14.49 -5.21 -40.75
C VAL A 595 14.06 -4.04 -39.88
N VAL A 596 13.75 -2.91 -40.53
CA VAL A 596 13.20 -1.72 -39.88
C VAL A 596 11.74 -1.62 -40.23
N THR A 597 10.87 -1.59 -39.21
CA THR A 597 9.42 -1.43 -39.37
C THR A 597 8.97 -0.12 -38.74
N GLY A 598 8.41 0.76 -39.56
CA GLY A 598 7.71 1.96 -39.13
C GLY A 598 6.20 1.74 -39.07
N LYS A 599 5.52 2.30 -38.06
CA LYS A 599 4.06 2.23 -37.89
C LYS A 599 3.48 3.60 -37.57
N LEU A 600 2.37 3.92 -38.20
CA LEU A 600 1.52 5.07 -37.88
C LEU A 600 0.09 4.57 -37.76
N GLY A 601 -0.58 4.85 -36.66
CA GLY A 601 -1.95 4.43 -36.40
C GLY A 601 -2.81 5.56 -35.87
N TYR A 602 -4.09 5.54 -36.20
CA TYR A 602 -5.11 6.38 -35.61
C TYR A 602 -6.27 5.49 -35.17
N ARG A 603 -6.69 5.62 -33.91
CA ARG A 603 -7.82 4.87 -33.37
C ARG A 603 -8.81 5.84 -32.73
N LYS A 604 -10.09 5.61 -32.92
CA LYS A 604 -11.14 6.20 -32.08
C LYS A 604 -11.75 5.06 -31.26
N LYS A 605 -12.00 5.30 -29.98
CA LYS A 605 -12.60 4.33 -29.06
C LYS A 605 -13.82 4.97 -28.42
N ASP A 606 -15.00 4.49 -28.77
CA ASP A 606 -16.25 4.79 -28.08
C ASP A 606 -16.56 3.61 -27.15
N LEU A 607 -16.75 3.85 -25.87
CA LEU A 607 -16.93 2.79 -24.88
C LEU A 607 -18.05 3.11 -23.90
N LYS A 608 -18.86 2.10 -23.63
CA LYS A 608 -19.79 2.06 -22.50
C LYS A 608 -19.37 0.96 -21.54
N ARG A 609 -19.27 1.27 -20.25
CA ARG A 609 -18.83 0.33 -19.22
C ARG A 609 -19.70 0.42 -17.98
N ILE A 610 -20.03 -0.73 -17.41
CA ILE A 610 -20.71 -0.87 -16.13
C ILE A 610 -19.76 -1.60 -15.20
N HIS A 611 -19.40 -0.97 -14.08
CA HIS A 611 -18.56 -1.57 -13.06
C HIS A 611 -19.35 -1.66 -11.76
N ILE A 612 -19.63 -2.88 -11.32
CA ILE A 612 -20.30 -3.20 -10.06
C ILE A 612 -19.20 -3.63 -9.09
N HIS A 613 -18.98 -2.85 -8.04
CA HIS A 613 -17.95 -3.08 -7.04
C HIS A 613 -18.57 -3.34 -5.67
N ARG A 614 -18.18 -4.45 -5.03
CA ARG A 614 -18.60 -4.72 -3.65
C ARG A 614 -17.68 -4.03 -2.66
N ARG A 615 -18.04 -2.81 -2.27
CA ARG A 615 -17.27 -1.98 -1.34
C ARG A 615 -17.26 -2.54 0.07
N SER A 616 -18.40 -3.02 0.56
CA SER A 616 -18.52 -3.59 1.91
C SER A 616 -19.51 -4.75 1.94
N LYS A 617 -19.75 -5.32 3.13
CA LYS A 617 -20.76 -6.37 3.29
C LYS A 617 -22.14 -5.87 2.86
N ASN A 618 -22.47 -4.61 3.14
CA ASN A 618 -23.80 -4.05 2.92
C ASN A 618 -23.87 -3.04 1.77
N HIS A 619 -22.74 -2.59 1.20
CA HIS A 619 -22.72 -1.57 0.15
C HIS A 619 -22.15 -2.10 -1.16
N ILE A 620 -22.86 -1.80 -2.26
CA ILE A 620 -22.41 -2.02 -3.63
C ILE A 620 -22.37 -0.67 -4.34
N GLN A 621 -21.22 -0.35 -4.94
CA GLN A 621 -21.08 0.79 -5.81
C GLN A 621 -21.24 0.36 -7.26
N VAL A 622 -21.96 1.16 -8.03
CA VAL A 622 -22.13 0.95 -9.47
C VAL A 622 -21.67 2.18 -10.22
N TYR A 623 -20.69 1.99 -11.08
CA TYR A 623 -20.13 3.00 -11.97
C TYR A 623 -20.66 2.75 -13.37
N PHE A 624 -21.29 3.76 -13.96
CA PHE A 624 -21.70 3.76 -15.35
C PHE A 624 -20.82 4.75 -16.13
N ASP A 625 -19.94 4.22 -16.96
CA ASP A 625 -18.91 4.99 -17.66
C ASP A 625 -19.24 5.08 -19.15
N ASP A 626 -19.13 6.28 -19.71
CA ASP A 626 -19.19 6.55 -21.15
C ASP A 626 -17.92 7.31 -21.55
N ALA A 627 -17.17 6.79 -22.51
CA ALA A 627 -15.90 7.36 -22.92
C ALA A 627 -15.77 7.46 -24.44
N LYS A 628 -15.27 8.60 -24.90
CA LYS A 628 -14.97 8.87 -26.31
C LYS A 628 -13.53 9.36 -26.43
N LEU A 629 -12.66 8.49 -26.94
CA LEU A 629 -11.23 8.72 -27.02
C LEU A 629 -10.73 8.66 -28.45
N ARG A 630 -9.67 9.41 -28.72
CA ARG A 630 -8.91 9.40 -29.97
C ARG A 630 -7.46 9.18 -29.62
N GLU A 631 -6.79 8.35 -30.40
CA GLU A 631 -5.42 7.96 -30.17
C GLU A 631 -4.62 8.01 -31.45
N LEU A 632 -3.45 8.63 -31.38
CA LEU A 632 -2.42 8.59 -32.40
C LEU A 632 -1.30 7.68 -31.92
N LEU A 633 -0.95 6.70 -32.73
CA LEU A 633 0.05 5.68 -32.48
C LEU A 633 1.21 5.88 -33.45
N THR A 634 2.43 5.86 -32.94
CA THR A 634 3.64 5.86 -33.76
C THR A 634 4.56 4.77 -33.25
N GLY A 635 5.19 4.03 -34.15
CA GLY A 635 6.04 2.91 -33.79
C GLY A 635 7.26 2.82 -34.68
N LEU A 636 8.40 2.47 -34.10
CA LEU A 636 9.63 2.12 -34.82
C LEU A 636 10.22 0.86 -34.18
N LYS A 637 10.40 -0.18 -34.99
CA LYS A 637 10.94 -1.47 -34.55
C LYS A 637 12.12 -1.83 -35.42
N ILE A 638 13.21 -2.30 -34.80
CA ILE A 638 14.38 -2.84 -35.50
C ILE A 638 14.61 -4.27 -35.02
N SER A 639 14.73 -5.19 -35.98
CA SER A 639 14.93 -6.62 -35.73
C SER A 639 16.06 -7.18 -36.57
N ASN A 640 16.81 -8.11 -35.99
CA ASN A 640 17.71 -9.03 -36.68
C ASN A 640 17.54 -10.39 -35.99
N LEU A 641 16.91 -11.35 -36.67
CA LEU A 641 16.35 -12.60 -36.12
C LEU A 641 15.27 -12.36 -35.05
N ILE A 642 15.62 -11.63 -34.00
CA ILE A 642 14.71 -11.15 -32.96
C ILE A 642 14.62 -9.61 -32.95
N PRO A 643 13.51 -9.03 -32.50
CA PRO A 643 13.43 -7.60 -32.24
C PRO A 643 14.35 -7.20 -31.09
N PHE A 644 15.23 -6.23 -31.30
CA PHE A 644 16.13 -5.71 -30.25
C PHE A 644 15.90 -4.24 -29.92
N PHE A 645 15.27 -3.47 -30.82
CA PHE A 645 14.85 -2.09 -30.54
C PHE A 645 13.35 -1.94 -30.84
N ASP A 646 12.63 -1.34 -29.91
CA ASP A 646 11.20 -1.08 -30.03
C ASP A 646 10.86 0.27 -29.39
N TYR A 647 10.39 1.21 -30.21
CA TYR A 647 9.89 2.50 -29.78
C TYR A 647 8.40 2.62 -30.09
N GLU A 648 7.60 3.04 -29.11
CA GLU A 648 6.19 3.38 -29.27
C GLU A 648 5.90 4.76 -28.69
N GLY A 649 5.35 5.65 -29.53
CA GLY A 649 4.89 6.98 -29.15
C GLY A 649 3.38 7.08 -29.31
N ASN A 650 2.66 7.19 -28.20
CA ASN A 650 1.21 7.16 -28.16
C ASN A 650 0.66 8.48 -27.60
N LYS A 651 -0.31 9.07 -28.27
CA LYS A 651 -1.01 10.28 -27.81
C LYS A 651 -2.50 10.01 -27.74
N LEU A 652 -3.06 10.12 -26.55
CA LEU A 652 -4.48 9.89 -26.27
C LEU A 652 -5.15 11.22 -25.93
N THR A 653 -6.31 11.51 -26.51
CA THR A 653 -7.13 12.68 -26.17
C THR A 653 -8.60 12.30 -26.18
N GLY A 654 -9.39 12.85 -25.29
CA GLY A 654 -10.84 12.66 -25.33
C GLY A 654 -11.50 12.92 -23.99
N ASN A 655 -12.76 12.54 -23.88
CA ASN A 655 -13.57 12.80 -22.70
C ASN A 655 -14.18 11.50 -22.19
N TYR A 656 -14.38 11.40 -20.88
CA TYR A 656 -15.19 10.36 -20.29
C TYR A 656 -16.08 10.91 -19.18
N LYS A 657 -17.22 10.25 -18.98
CA LYS A 657 -18.24 10.58 -18.00
C LYS A 657 -18.55 9.36 -17.15
N ILE A 658 -18.52 9.52 -15.84
CA ILE A 658 -18.84 8.49 -14.85
C ILE A 658 -20.11 8.93 -14.11
N LYS A 659 -21.04 8.00 -13.93
CA LYS A 659 -22.17 8.15 -13.01
C LYS A 659 -22.05 7.10 -11.91
N LEU A 660 -21.86 7.54 -10.67
CA LEU A 660 -21.76 6.67 -9.50
C LEU A 660 -23.13 6.55 -8.80
N PHE A 661 -23.50 5.32 -8.48
CA PHE A 661 -24.58 4.97 -7.56
C PHE A 661 -24.01 4.18 -6.38
N ASP A 662 -24.33 4.56 -5.15
CA ASP A 662 -24.01 3.79 -3.93
C ASP A 662 -25.30 3.16 -3.40
N LEU A 663 -25.38 1.84 -3.43
CA LEU A 663 -26.58 1.05 -3.14
C LEU A 663 -26.45 0.38 -1.77
N ASN A 664 -27.43 0.60 -0.88
CA ASN A 664 -27.45 0.02 0.45
C ASN A 664 -28.27 -1.28 0.48
N LEU A 665 -27.56 -2.40 0.54
CA LEU A 665 -28.09 -3.76 0.59
C LEU A 665 -28.08 -4.36 2.01
N ASP A 666 -28.12 -3.53 3.06
CA ASP A 666 -28.29 -4.04 4.43
C ASP A 666 -29.61 -4.82 4.53
N ARG A 667 -29.49 -6.09 4.92
CA ARG A 667 -30.60 -7.05 5.05
C ARG A 667 -31.54 -6.75 6.22
N ASN A 668 -31.18 -5.84 7.12
CA ASN A 668 -32.10 -5.42 8.18
C ASN A 668 -33.16 -4.44 7.63
N LEU A 669 -34.27 -4.99 7.15
CA LEU A 669 -35.37 -4.21 6.57
C LEU A 669 -36.04 -3.21 7.54
N LYS A 670 -35.86 -3.38 8.86
CA LYS A 670 -36.39 -2.43 9.84
C LYS A 670 -35.61 -1.12 9.85
N THR A 671 -34.29 -1.20 9.66
CA THR A 671 -33.39 -0.04 9.63
C THR A 671 -33.17 0.47 8.21
N ASN A 672 -33.16 -0.43 7.22
CA ASN A 672 -32.93 -0.10 5.81
C ASN A 672 -34.23 0.02 5.01
N LYS A 673 -34.82 1.23 4.98
CA LYS A 673 -36.02 1.52 4.20
C LYS A 673 -35.78 1.59 2.68
N THR A 674 -34.53 1.71 2.23
CA THR A 674 -34.20 1.86 0.80
C THR A 674 -33.84 0.54 0.12
N PHE A 675 -33.79 -0.57 0.86
CA PHE A 675 -33.35 -1.88 0.39
C PHE A 675 -33.99 -2.30 -0.95
N PHE A 676 -35.32 -2.27 -1.05
CA PHE A 676 -36.02 -2.71 -2.27
C PHE A 676 -35.81 -1.76 -3.45
N ARG A 677 -35.72 -0.44 -3.20
CA ARG A 677 -35.34 0.54 -4.24
C ARG A 677 -33.94 0.21 -4.78
N ASP A 678 -32.99 -0.04 -3.88
CA ASP A 678 -31.58 -0.26 -4.22
C ASP A 678 -31.36 -1.61 -4.91
N ILE A 679 -32.07 -2.68 -4.50
CA ILE A 679 -32.08 -3.96 -5.22
C ILE A 679 -32.72 -3.84 -6.61
N LYS A 680 -33.85 -3.12 -6.74
CA LYS A 680 -34.48 -2.88 -8.05
C LYS A 680 -33.53 -2.13 -8.97
N ALA A 681 -32.84 -1.11 -8.47
CA ALA A 681 -31.82 -0.39 -9.22
C ALA A 681 -30.69 -1.33 -9.69
N LEU A 682 -30.11 -2.14 -8.80
CA LEU A 682 -29.07 -3.10 -9.16
C LEU A 682 -29.54 -4.10 -10.21
N PHE A 683 -30.74 -4.65 -10.03
CA PHE A 683 -31.35 -5.59 -10.97
C PHE A 683 -31.53 -4.97 -12.36
N HIS A 684 -32.10 -3.78 -12.45
CA HIS A 684 -32.29 -3.08 -13.74
C HIS A 684 -30.96 -2.72 -14.40
N ILE A 685 -29.95 -2.31 -13.64
CA ILE A 685 -28.62 -2.04 -14.19
C ILE A 685 -27.99 -3.32 -14.76
N MET A 686 -28.11 -4.46 -14.07
CA MET A 686 -27.61 -5.75 -14.55
C MET A 686 -28.42 -6.31 -15.73
N GLU A 687 -29.72 -6.05 -15.79
CA GLU A 687 -30.63 -6.54 -16.83
C GLU A 687 -30.59 -5.70 -18.09
N ASP A 688 -30.97 -4.43 -17.96
CA ASP A 688 -31.29 -3.53 -19.07
C ASP A 688 -30.05 -2.77 -19.54
N ARG A 689 -28.99 -2.73 -18.71
CA ARG A 689 -27.77 -1.92 -18.94
C ARG A 689 -28.09 -0.45 -19.21
N ASN A 690 -29.23 0.02 -18.69
CA ASN A 690 -29.77 1.35 -18.92
C ASN A 690 -30.17 1.97 -17.58
N LEU A 691 -29.93 3.27 -17.46
CA LEU A 691 -30.23 4.05 -16.26
C LEU A 691 -31.65 4.61 -16.25
N SER A 692 -32.44 4.49 -17.33
CA SER A 692 -33.79 5.06 -17.42
C SER A 692 -34.78 4.54 -16.38
N LYS A 693 -34.51 3.38 -15.76
CA LYS A 693 -35.33 2.76 -14.70
C LYS A 693 -34.71 2.90 -13.30
N VAL A 694 -33.64 3.68 -13.16
CA VAL A 694 -32.95 3.89 -11.89
C VAL A 694 -33.41 5.24 -11.30
N ASP A 695 -34.27 5.17 -10.30
CA ASP A 695 -34.79 6.34 -9.56
C ASP A 695 -33.86 6.74 -8.39
N ILE A 696 -32.57 6.89 -8.71
CA ILE A 696 -31.52 7.32 -7.78
C ILE A 696 -30.68 8.34 -8.52
N GLU A 697 -30.42 9.50 -7.92
CA GLU A 697 -29.57 10.51 -8.54
C GLU A 697 -28.09 10.16 -8.35
N PRO A 698 -27.29 10.11 -9.44
CA PRO A 698 -25.89 9.74 -9.35
C PRO A 698 -24.99 10.93 -9.03
N VAL A 699 -23.83 10.66 -8.44
CA VAL A 699 -22.70 11.59 -8.51
C VAL A 699 -22.11 11.49 -9.92
N THR A 700 -22.06 12.61 -10.63
CA THR A 700 -21.59 12.67 -12.01
C THR A 700 -20.19 13.26 -12.06
N ILE A 701 -19.25 12.57 -12.69
CA ILE A 701 -17.89 13.03 -12.92
C ILE A 701 -17.67 13.12 -14.42
N THR A 702 -17.33 14.29 -14.93
CA THR A 702 -16.92 14.48 -16.32
C THR A 702 -15.43 14.81 -16.35
N ASN A 703 -14.69 14.19 -17.27
CA ASN A 703 -13.24 14.41 -17.38
C ASN A 703 -12.84 14.59 -18.84
N THR A 704 -12.06 15.63 -19.12
CA THR A 704 -11.37 15.86 -20.39
C THR A 704 -9.90 15.52 -20.22
N VAL A 705 -9.42 14.50 -20.95
CA VAL A 705 -8.07 13.95 -20.80
C VAL A 705 -7.21 14.17 -22.04
N SER A 706 -5.90 14.31 -21.81
CA SER A 706 -4.90 14.41 -22.86
C SER A 706 -3.56 13.86 -22.37
N ASP A 707 -3.22 12.67 -22.84
CA ASP A 707 -2.06 11.91 -22.41
C ASP A 707 -1.06 11.70 -23.56
N LYS A 708 0.22 11.67 -23.23
CA LYS A 708 1.30 11.30 -24.14
C LYS A 708 2.21 10.30 -23.43
N LEU A 709 2.39 9.13 -24.02
CA LEU A 709 3.27 8.08 -23.55
C LEU A 709 4.33 7.82 -24.63
N ASN A 710 5.60 7.88 -24.27
CA ASN A 710 6.68 7.38 -25.12
C ASN A 710 7.32 6.20 -24.41
N GLN A 711 7.54 5.11 -25.12
CA GLN A 711 8.11 3.89 -24.61
C GLN A 711 9.26 3.48 -25.51
N LEU A 712 10.37 3.07 -24.91
CA LEU A 712 11.56 2.63 -25.61
C LEU A 712 12.05 1.35 -24.93
N ASN A 713 12.27 0.31 -25.71
CA ASN A 713 12.95 -0.90 -25.28
C ASN A 713 14.17 -1.15 -26.15
N LEU A 714 15.29 -1.42 -25.49
CA LEU A 714 16.54 -1.85 -26.10
C LEU A 714 16.96 -3.15 -25.41
N LEU A 715 16.79 -4.28 -26.11
CA LEU A 715 16.93 -5.62 -25.54
C LEU A 715 16.03 -5.77 -24.30
N PHE A 716 16.65 -5.89 -23.12
CA PHE A 716 15.96 -5.99 -21.82
C PHE A 716 15.82 -4.64 -21.10
N LEU A 717 16.42 -3.56 -21.61
CA LEU A 717 16.29 -2.22 -21.02
C LEU A 717 14.96 -1.61 -21.44
N SER A 718 14.19 -1.11 -20.48
CA SER A 718 12.91 -0.43 -20.72
C SER A 718 12.93 0.99 -20.19
N SER A 719 12.39 1.92 -20.96
CA SER A 719 12.23 3.33 -20.58
C SER A 719 10.85 3.82 -21.00
N LYS A 720 10.15 4.52 -20.11
CA LYS A 720 8.86 5.13 -20.36
C LYS A 720 8.85 6.59 -19.91
N GLU A 721 8.27 7.47 -20.72
CA GLU A 721 8.00 8.86 -20.39
C GLU A 721 6.50 9.11 -20.55
N LEU A 722 5.85 9.55 -19.48
CA LEU A 722 4.41 9.77 -19.44
C LEU A 722 4.13 11.24 -19.10
N THR A 723 3.28 11.88 -19.89
CA THR A 723 2.70 13.19 -19.61
C THR A 723 1.19 13.06 -19.64
N GLN A 724 0.49 13.52 -18.61
CA GLN A 724 -0.96 13.48 -18.56
C GLN A 724 -1.54 14.83 -18.17
N TYR A 725 -2.75 15.06 -18.63
CA TYR A 725 -3.59 16.18 -18.24
C TYR A 725 -5.01 15.69 -18.10
N ALA A 726 -5.69 16.14 -17.06
CA ALA A 726 -7.12 15.93 -16.89
C ALA A 726 -7.76 17.19 -16.31
N ASP A 727 -8.92 17.52 -16.86
CA ASP A 727 -9.79 18.58 -16.37
C ASP A 727 -11.13 17.95 -15.97
N MET A 728 -11.43 17.96 -14.68
CA MET A 728 -12.47 17.14 -14.07
C MET A 728 -13.54 18.01 -13.44
N SER A 729 -14.81 17.78 -13.77
CA SER A 729 -15.95 18.38 -13.09
C SER A 729 -16.74 17.32 -12.33
N VAL A 730 -17.13 17.64 -11.10
CA VAL A 730 -17.93 16.79 -10.22
C VAL A 730 -19.24 17.53 -9.95
N GLU A 731 -20.34 16.91 -10.40
CA GLU A 731 -21.72 17.41 -10.30
C GLU A 731 -22.50 16.50 -9.34
N GLN A 732 -23.21 17.10 -8.38
CA GLN A 732 -24.05 16.38 -7.42
C GLN A 732 -25.30 17.22 -7.09
N LYS A 733 -26.43 16.56 -6.85
CA LYS A 733 -27.60 17.21 -6.28
C LYS A 733 -27.28 17.85 -4.92
N ASP A 734 -27.86 19.02 -4.67
CA ASP A 734 -27.78 19.76 -3.39
C ASP A 734 -26.39 20.29 -3.01
N PHE A 735 -25.40 20.20 -3.90
CA PHE A 735 -24.06 20.76 -3.71
C PHE A 735 -23.60 21.53 -4.95
N ASP A 736 -22.76 22.54 -4.74
CA ASP A 736 -22.15 23.28 -5.83
C ASP A 736 -21.24 22.39 -6.67
N ASP A 737 -21.32 22.54 -8.00
CA ASP A 737 -20.43 21.88 -8.93
C ASP A 737 -18.98 22.29 -8.66
N THR A 738 -18.09 21.30 -8.63
CA THR A 738 -16.66 21.54 -8.38
C THR A 738 -15.82 21.07 -9.53
N LYS A 739 -14.76 21.83 -9.83
CA LYS A 739 -13.86 21.54 -10.95
C LYS A 739 -12.41 21.44 -10.46
N TYR A 740 -11.68 20.46 -10.98
CA TYR A 740 -10.33 20.11 -10.58
C TYR A 740 -9.41 19.95 -11.79
N LEU A 741 -8.20 20.47 -11.65
CA LEU A 741 -7.11 20.28 -12.59
C LEU A 741 -6.21 19.16 -12.10
N TYR A 742 -5.74 18.35 -13.04
CA TYR A 742 -4.71 17.34 -12.85
C TYR A 742 -3.68 17.40 -13.97
N SER A 743 -2.40 17.46 -13.62
CA SER A 743 -1.30 17.36 -14.56
C SER A 743 -0.22 16.46 -14.00
N PHE A 744 0.32 15.58 -14.83
CA PHE A 744 1.32 14.60 -14.42
C PHE A 744 2.47 14.56 -15.42
N TYR A 745 3.69 14.45 -14.91
CA TYR A 745 4.87 14.16 -15.71
C TYR A 745 5.76 13.17 -14.97
N GLY A 746 6.23 12.12 -15.65
CA GLY A 746 7.22 11.26 -15.05
C GLY A 746 8.06 10.48 -16.05
N LYS A 747 9.05 9.78 -15.51
CA LYS A 747 9.91 8.85 -16.23
C LYS A 747 10.10 7.59 -15.42
N GLN A 748 9.95 6.45 -16.08
CA GLN A 748 10.26 5.13 -15.54
C GLN A 748 11.39 4.51 -16.36
N SER A 749 12.32 3.86 -15.68
CA SER A 749 13.37 3.04 -16.29
C SER A 749 13.42 1.68 -15.59
N GLY A 750 13.69 0.61 -16.31
CA GLY A 750 13.66 -0.74 -15.74
C GLY A 750 14.30 -1.83 -16.60
N LEU A 751 14.26 -3.04 -16.08
CA LEU A 751 14.85 -4.25 -16.65
C LEU A 751 13.77 -5.33 -16.86
N ASN A 752 13.57 -5.78 -18.10
CA ASN A 752 12.57 -6.77 -18.51
C ASN A 752 13.25 -7.96 -19.21
N TYR A 753 13.80 -8.88 -18.43
CA TYR A 753 14.51 -10.06 -18.94
C TYR A 753 13.59 -11.10 -19.58
N ILE A 754 12.36 -11.24 -19.05
CA ILE A 754 11.39 -12.25 -19.49
C ILE A 754 10.94 -12.00 -20.92
N ASP A 755 10.74 -10.74 -21.29
CA ASP A 755 10.37 -10.40 -22.65
C ASP A 755 11.46 -10.80 -23.66
N LEU A 756 12.73 -10.50 -23.37
CA LEU A 756 13.85 -10.92 -24.21
C LEU A 756 13.92 -12.46 -24.32
N GLY A 757 13.76 -13.16 -23.19
CA GLY A 757 13.72 -14.63 -23.17
C GLY A 757 12.60 -15.22 -24.04
N LYS A 758 11.40 -14.63 -24.01
CA LYS A 758 10.28 -15.05 -24.88
C LYS A 758 10.59 -14.84 -26.35
N ARG A 759 11.23 -13.72 -26.72
CA ARG A 759 11.62 -13.44 -28.13
C ARG A 759 12.62 -14.46 -28.65
N ILE A 760 13.64 -14.78 -27.84
CA ILE A 760 14.65 -15.80 -28.19
C ILE A 760 13.98 -17.17 -28.32
N LEU A 761 13.12 -17.53 -27.37
CA LEU A 761 12.47 -18.84 -27.40
C LEU A 761 11.54 -18.99 -28.61
N ASN A 762 10.76 -17.97 -28.96
CA ASN A 762 9.93 -18.01 -30.17
C ASN A 762 10.77 -18.24 -31.42
N TYR A 763 11.91 -17.56 -31.55
CA TYR A 763 12.81 -17.77 -32.68
C TYR A 763 13.29 -19.24 -32.76
N VAL A 764 13.70 -19.81 -31.62
CA VAL A 764 14.10 -21.23 -31.55
C VAL A 764 12.92 -22.18 -31.84
N LEU A 765 11.72 -21.90 -31.34
CA LEU A 765 10.53 -22.72 -31.58
C LEU A 765 10.11 -22.69 -33.06
N GLU A 766 10.15 -21.52 -33.69
CA GLU A 766 9.91 -21.36 -35.13
C GLU A 766 10.93 -22.12 -35.98
N GLU A 767 12.19 -22.18 -35.54
CA GLU A 767 13.27 -22.88 -36.26
C GLU A 767 13.23 -24.41 -36.09
N PHE A 768 12.88 -24.93 -34.90
CA PHE A 768 13.02 -26.36 -34.57
C PHE A 768 11.68 -27.14 -34.50
N LEU A 769 10.54 -26.48 -34.31
CA LEU A 769 9.23 -27.12 -34.14
C LEU A 769 8.21 -26.57 -35.13
N SER A 770 8.55 -26.55 -36.43
CA SER A 770 7.70 -26.03 -37.51
C SER A 770 6.31 -26.68 -37.61
N GLU A 771 6.12 -27.86 -37.00
CA GLU A 771 4.84 -28.60 -36.99
C GLU A 771 3.95 -28.29 -35.76
N ILE A 772 4.47 -27.58 -34.75
CA ILE A 772 3.71 -27.22 -33.53
C ILE A 772 3.62 -25.70 -33.43
N GLU A 773 2.43 -25.13 -33.69
CA GLU A 773 2.15 -23.69 -33.57
C GLU A 773 2.08 -23.23 -32.09
N LEU A 774 3.21 -23.28 -31.37
CA LEU A 774 3.31 -22.79 -29.99
C LEU A 774 4.10 -21.47 -29.96
N TYR A 775 3.37 -20.35 -29.89
CA TYR A 775 3.96 -19.00 -29.87
C TYR A 775 3.74 -18.30 -28.52
N LEU A 776 4.81 -17.92 -27.82
CA LEU A 776 4.72 -17.13 -26.59
C LEU A 776 4.61 -15.66 -26.93
N THR A 777 3.57 -14.95 -26.51
CA THR A 777 3.44 -13.51 -26.84
C THR A 777 4.44 -12.66 -26.02
N PRO A 778 5.49 -12.07 -26.64
CA PRO A 778 6.37 -11.13 -25.96
C PRO A 778 5.62 -9.80 -25.75
N ASN A 779 5.97 -9.08 -24.68
CA ASN A 779 5.44 -7.75 -24.40
C ASN A 779 6.57 -6.81 -23.95
N PRO A 780 7.26 -6.13 -24.90
CA PRO A 780 8.32 -5.15 -24.61
C PRO A 780 7.92 -4.13 -23.55
N HIS A 781 6.65 -3.71 -23.63
CA HIS A 781 6.12 -2.53 -22.97
C HIS A 781 5.44 -2.86 -21.65
N GLU A 782 5.45 -4.13 -21.21
CA GLU A 782 5.00 -4.52 -19.88
C GLU A 782 5.82 -3.78 -18.81
N PRO A 783 5.20 -3.21 -17.76
CA PRO A 783 5.95 -2.59 -16.67
C PRO A 783 6.99 -3.56 -16.09
N ALA A 784 8.26 -3.19 -16.17
CA ALA A 784 9.38 -4.08 -15.87
C ALA A 784 9.28 -4.72 -14.48
N HIS A 785 8.89 -3.97 -13.45
CA HIS A 785 8.71 -4.48 -12.09
C HIS A 785 7.62 -5.56 -11.93
N ARG A 786 6.72 -5.73 -12.91
CA ARG A 786 5.66 -6.77 -12.90
C ARG A 786 6.10 -8.07 -13.57
N THR A 787 7.23 -8.04 -14.29
CA THR A 787 7.81 -9.23 -14.93
C THR A 787 8.71 -9.96 -13.94
N VAL A 788 8.78 -11.28 -13.98
CA VAL A 788 9.64 -12.07 -13.07
C VAL A 788 11.10 -11.61 -13.18
N MET A 789 11.78 -11.42 -12.04
CA MET A 789 13.14 -10.83 -11.93
C MET A 789 13.29 -9.40 -12.46
N GLY A 790 12.23 -8.77 -12.93
CA GLY A 790 12.27 -7.38 -13.36
C GLY A 790 12.29 -6.39 -12.19
N SER A 791 12.76 -5.17 -12.48
CA SER A 791 12.78 -4.04 -11.55
C SER A 791 12.59 -2.73 -12.31
N SER A 792 12.11 -1.70 -11.62
CA SER A 792 12.01 -0.35 -12.17
C SER A 792 12.24 0.76 -11.13
N LYS A 793 12.78 1.88 -11.59
CA LYS A 793 12.81 3.17 -10.88
C LYS A 793 11.91 4.14 -11.63
N THR A 794 10.97 4.76 -10.91
CA THR A 794 10.07 5.79 -11.41
C THR A 794 10.31 7.08 -10.62
N ILE A 795 10.41 8.20 -11.33
CA ILE A 795 10.34 9.53 -10.74
C ILE A 795 9.20 10.26 -11.44
N SER A 796 8.29 10.83 -10.68
CA SER A 796 7.14 11.54 -11.25
C SER A 796 6.72 12.71 -10.39
N THR A 797 6.11 13.69 -11.04
CA THR A 797 5.50 14.85 -10.39
C THR A 797 4.06 14.99 -10.85
N GLU A 798 3.19 15.23 -9.88
CA GLU A 798 1.76 15.41 -10.06
C GLU A 798 1.38 16.78 -9.50
N PHE A 799 0.72 17.60 -10.32
CA PHE A 799 0.17 18.89 -9.97
C PHE A 799 -1.36 18.82 -9.99
N GLN A 800 -1.97 19.26 -8.90
CA GLN A 800 -3.42 19.30 -8.72
C GLN A 800 -3.85 20.69 -8.26
N ALA A 801 -5.05 21.11 -8.65
CA ALA A 801 -5.67 22.33 -8.14
C ALA A 801 -7.19 22.25 -8.21
N LYS A 802 -7.88 23.04 -7.38
CA LYS A 802 -9.33 23.26 -7.46
C LYS A 802 -9.60 24.61 -8.11
N TYR A 803 -10.53 24.68 -9.05
CA TYR A 803 -10.97 25.94 -9.64
C TYR A 803 -11.79 26.75 -8.62
N ILE A 804 -11.53 28.06 -8.53
CA ILE A 804 -12.33 28.99 -7.73
C ILE A 804 -13.66 29.27 -8.43
N ASP A 805 -13.59 29.65 -9.71
CA ASP A 805 -14.73 29.85 -10.60
C ASP A 805 -14.65 28.85 -11.76
N ILE A 806 -15.66 27.99 -11.90
CA ILE A 806 -15.69 26.93 -12.94
C ILE A 806 -15.71 27.47 -14.37
N THR A 807 -16.04 28.76 -14.55
CA THR A 807 -16.11 29.43 -15.86
C THR A 807 -14.80 30.09 -16.28
N LYS A 808 -13.87 30.32 -15.34
CA LYS A 808 -12.59 30.99 -15.57
C LYS A 808 -11.43 30.00 -15.69
N ASN A 809 -10.33 30.43 -16.29
CA ASN A 809 -9.08 29.68 -16.42
C ASN A 809 -7.92 30.61 -16.08
N GLY A 810 -6.78 30.04 -15.68
CA GLY A 810 -5.60 30.81 -15.27
C GLY A 810 -5.06 30.34 -13.92
N LEU A 811 -3.82 30.70 -13.61
CA LEU A 811 -3.16 30.34 -12.34
C LEU A 811 -3.81 31.03 -11.14
N GLU A 812 -4.33 32.22 -11.35
CA GLU A 812 -5.06 33.05 -10.39
C GLU A 812 -6.44 32.50 -10.05
N ASN A 813 -7.01 31.65 -10.90
CA ASN A 813 -8.29 30.98 -10.67
C ASN A 813 -8.14 29.62 -9.97
N PHE A 814 -6.94 29.26 -9.53
CA PHE A 814 -6.67 28.02 -8.83
C PHE A 814 -6.53 28.27 -7.33
N SER A 815 -7.21 27.43 -6.56
CA SER A 815 -7.10 27.31 -5.10
C SER A 815 -6.67 25.90 -4.72
N ASN A 816 -6.18 25.73 -3.48
CA ASN A 816 -5.69 24.45 -2.98
C ASN A 816 -4.66 23.80 -3.92
N LYS A 817 -3.77 24.63 -4.48
CA LYS A 817 -2.70 24.16 -5.36
C LYS A 817 -1.87 23.15 -4.58
N TYR A 818 -1.59 22.03 -5.23
CA TYR A 818 -0.91 20.92 -4.60
C TYR A 818 0.02 20.25 -5.60
N LEU A 819 1.22 19.93 -5.16
CA LEU A 819 2.21 19.26 -5.97
C LEU A 819 2.77 18.10 -5.17
N VAL A 820 2.91 16.93 -5.79
CA VAL A 820 3.62 15.82 -5.18
C VAL A 820 4.67 15.28 -6.14
N THR A 821 5.90 15.17 -5.65
CA THR A 821 6.97 14.44 -6.35
C THR A 821 7.13 13.07 -5.68
N SER A 822 7.09 12.01 -6.49
CA SER A 822 7.21 10.63 -6.05
C SER A 822 8.48 10.00 -6.63
N TYR A 823 9.27 9.38 -5.75
CA TYR A 823 10.40 8.52 -6.06
C TYR A 823 10.04 7.09 -5.71
N VAL A 824 9.89 6.23 -6.72
CA VAL A 824 9.40 4.86 -6.55
C VAL A 824 10.43 3.88 -7.07
N ARG A 825 10.79 2.88 -6.26
CA ARG A 825 11.60 1.72 -6.64
C ARG A 825 10.81 0.46 -6.43
N GLU A 826 10.66 -0.32 -7.49
CA GLU A 826 9.83 -1.54 -7.49
C GLU A 826 10.61 -2.71 -8.08
N GLY A 827 10.35 -3.92 -7.59
CA GLY A 827 10.95 -5.15 -8.13
C GLY A 827 10.48 -6.40 -7.40
N ASN A 828 10.91 -7.57 -7.89
CA ASN A 828 10.35 -8.85 -7.42
C ASN A 828 10.89 -9.35 -6.10
N THR A 829 12.19 -9.23 -5.85
CA THR A 829 12.84 -9.80 -4.66
C THR A 829 13.90 -8.85 -4.17
N LEU A 830 13.91 -8.61 -2.88
CA LEU A 830 14.88 -7.78 -2.19
C LEU A 830 15.41 -8.54 -0.99
N SER A 831 16.64 -9.04 -1.13
CA SER A 831 17.37 -9.66 -0.03
C SER A 831 17.74 -8.61 1.02
N PHE A 832 18.08 -9.08 2.20
CA PHE A 832 18.46 -8.23 3.34
C PHE A 832 19.55 -7.20 2.99
N ASP A 833 20.68 -7.61 2.41
CA ASP A 833 21.79 -6.71 2.07
C ASP A 833 21.40 -5.65 1.03
N LYS A 834 20.59 -6.06 0.04
CA LYS A 834 20.09 -5.14 -0.99
C LYS A 834 19.09 -4.16 -0.42
N LEU A 835 18.29 -4.59 0.56
CA LEU A 835 17.37 -3.70 1.27
C LEU A 835 18.16 -2.61 1.99
N LYS A 836 19.16 -2.96 2.81
CA LYS A 836 20.01 -1.99 3.51
C LYS A 836 20.58 -0.95 2.54
N SER A 837 21.26 -1.42 1.49
CA SER A 837 21.84 -0.54 0.47
C SER A 837 20.82 0.38 -0.20
N LEU A 838 19.58 -0.08 -0.41
CA LEU A 838 18.51 0.76 -0.96
C LEU A 838 17.98 1.78 0.05
N LEU A 839 17.88 1.45 1.35
CA LEU A 839 17.46 2.40 2.39
C LEU A 839 18.50 3.50 2.57
N ASP A 840 19.79 3.15 2.62
CA ASP A 840 20.90 4.11 2.69
C ASP A 840 20.88 5.04 1.48
N LYS A 841 20.67 4.48 0.29
CA LYS A 841 20.54 5.27 -0.94
C LYS A 841 19.34 6.22 -0.91
N VAL A 842 18.25 5.87 -0.23
CA VAL A 842 17.11 6.80 -0.05
C VAL A 842 17.50 7.95 0.87
N ASN A 843 18.20 7.68 1.96
CA ASN A 843 18.74 8.73 2.82
C ASN A 843 19.68 9.66 2.05
N ASP A 844 20.60 9.11 1.27
CA ASP A 844 21.57 9.87 0.46
C ASP A 844 20.87 10.71 -0.61
N GLU A 845 19.92 10.13 -1.37
CA GLU A 845 19.20 10.84 -2.44
C GLU A 845 18.27 11.94 -1.89
N THR A 846 17.86 11.85 -0.62
CA THR A 846 16.99 12.84 0.04
C THR A 846 17.76 13.85 0.89
N GLY A 847 18.98 13.51 1.31
CA GLY A 847 19.74 14.25 2.33
C GLY A 847 19.13 14.18 3.73
N LEU A 848 18.14 13.31 3.96
CA LEU A 848 17.38 13.20 5.21
C LEU A 848 17.62 11.82 5.85
N VAL A 849 17.59 11.74 7.18
CA VAL A 849 17.70 10.47 7.92
C VAL A 849 16.31 9.84 8.01
N ILE A 850 15.84 9.29 6.88
CA ILE A 850 14.51 8.67 6.76
C ILE A 850 14.50 7.28 7.41
N PHE A 851 15.58 6.53 7.20
CA PHE A 851 15.81 5.22 7.77
C PHE A 851 17.06 5.22 8.65
N SER A 852 17.01 4.49 9.75
CA SER A 852 18.14 4.27 10.64
C SER A 852 18.72 2.88 10.43
N ASP A 853 19.98 2.67 10.83
CA ASP A 853 20.56 1.33 10.92
C ASP A 853 19.67 0.41 11.78
N GLY A 854 19.37 -0.78 11.27
CA GLY A 854 18.48 -1.75 11.90
C GLY A 854 17.03 -1.71 11.41
N ASP A 855 16.60 -0.68 10.68
CA ASP A 855 15.26 -0.66 10.05
C ASP A 855 15.09 -1.80 9.05
N GLU A 856 16.16 -2.20 8.36
CA GLU A 856 16.18 -3.36 7.46
C GLU A 856 15.86 -4.67 8.20
N LYS A 857 16.20 -4.79 9.49
CA LYS A 857 15.89 -5.96 10.33
C LYS A 857 14.42 -6.01 10.74
N ASP A 858 13.78 -4.86 10.89
CA ASP A 858 12.34 -4.79 11.17
C ASP A 858 11.51 -5.01 9.89
N ILE A 859 12.06 -4.65 8.73
CA ILE A 859 11.43 -4.86 7.43
C ILE A 859 11.60 -6.32 6.98
N GLY A 860 12.79 -6.87 7.05
CA GLY A 860 13.14 -8.20 6.54
C GLY A 860 13.15 -8.28 5.01
N GLU A 861 13.35 -9.49 4.48
CA GLU A 861 13.33 -9.71 3.03
C GLU A 861 11.94 -9.47 2.43
N LEU A 862 11.91 -8.90 1.22
CA LEU A 862 10.66 -8.50 0.56
C LEU A 862 10.51 -9.14 -0.82
N LYS A 863 9.30 -9.61 -1.10
CA LYS A 863 8.81 -9.93 -2.45
C LYS A 863 7.85 -8.85 -2.96
N LEU A 864 7.91 -8.56 -4.26
CA LEU A 864 7.21 -7.43 -4.90
C LEU A 864 7.37 -6.14 -4.10
N TYR A 865 8.63 -5.80 -3.80
CA TYR A 865 8.92 -4.65 -2.98
C TYR A 865 8.55 -3.37 -3.73
N LYS A 866 8.09 -2.37 -2.97
CA LYS A 866 7.86 -1.00 -3.40
C LYS A 866 8.36 -0.06 -2.32
N ILE A 867 9.47 0.63 -2.59
CA ILE A 867 10.00 1.72 -1.76
C ILE A 867 9.57 3.02 -2.42
N GLU A 868 8.73 3.80 -1.74
CA GLU A 868 8.14 5.03 -2.26
C GLU A 868 8.40 6.19 -1.30
N THR A 869 9.11 7.21 -1.78
CA THR A 869 9.27 8.50 -1.11
C THR A 869 8.42 9.54 -1.83
N LYS A 870 7.56 10.24 -1.10
CA LYS A 870 6.72 11.33 -1.60
C LYS A 870 7.07 12.63 -0.91
N ILE A 871 7.23 13.67 -1.72
CA ILE A 871 7.43 15.05 -1.28
C ILE A 871 6.19 15.82 -1.69
N HIS A 872 5.41 16.22 -0.71
CA HIS A 872 4.17 16.96 -0.85
C HIS A 872 4.47 18.45 -0.67
N PHE A 873 4.15 19.28 -1.66
CA PHE A 873 4.21 20.73 -1.56
C PHE A 873 2.78 21.27 -1.56
N TYR A 874 2.47 22.06 -0.54
CA TYR A 874 1.16 22.69 -0.37
C TYR A 874 1.12 24.07 -1.01
N GLU A 875 -0.07 24.67 -1.07
CA GLU A 875 -0.39 25.84 -1.88
C GLU A 875 0.67 26.96 -1.88
N LYS A 876 1.12 27.42 -0.71
CA LYS A 876 2.17 28.46 -0.61
C LYS A 876 3.51 28.02 -1.20
N ALA A 877 3.89 26.76 -1.00
CA ALA A 877 5.11 26.22 -1.59
C ALA A 877 4.97 26.09 -3.10
N VAL A 878 3.81 25.64 -3.59
CA VAL A 878 3.54 25.53 -5.02
C VAL A 878 3.57 26.90 -5.69
N ASP A 879 2.94 27.91 -5.09
CA ASP A 879 3.01 29.29 -5.57
C ASP A 879 4.45 29.78 -5.64
N LYS A 880 5.24 29.55 -4.59
CA LYS A 880 6.66 29.93 -4.60
C LYS A 880 7.43 29.27 -5.74
N LEU A 881 7.25 27.97 -5.96
CA LEU A 881 7.93 27.20 -7.00
C LEU A 881 7.50 27.59 -8.42
N LEU A 882 6.24 27.97 -8.62
CA LEU A 882 5.71 28.40 -9.91
C LEU A 882 6.17 29.82 -10.31
N PHE A 883 6.65 30.62 -9.37
CA PHE A 883 7.07 32.01 -9.59
C PHE A 883 8.48 32.29 -9.05
N LEU A 884 9.41 31.33 -9.22
CA LEU A 884 10.81 31.53 -8.85
C LEU A 884 11.45 32.64 -9.68
N THR A 885 12.25 33.48 -9.03
CA THR A 885 13.04 34.51 -9.71
C THR A 885 14.31 33.90 -10.31
N ASP A 886 14.91 34.59 -11.28
CA ASP A 886 16.18 34.16 -11.87
C ASP A 886 17.29 34.06 -10.82
N GLU A 887 17.32 34.99 -9.86
CA GLU A 887 18.27 34.99 -8.74
C GLU A 887 18.11 33.74 -7.87
N GLU A 888 16.88 33.33 -7.57
CA GLU A 888 16.61 32.11 -6.79
C GLU A 888 17.05 30.85 -7.53
N ILE A 889 16.81 30.80 -8.85
CA ILE A 889 17.29 29.70 -9.69
C ILE A 889 18.83 29.70 -9.76
N ASP A 890 19.47 30.87 -9.80
CA ASP A 890 20.93 31.00 -9.80
C ASP A 890 21.55 30.61 -8.47
N ASN A 891 20.87 30.87 -7.35
CA ASN A 891 21.27 30.42 -6.03
C ASN A 891 21.23 28.89 -5.92
N LEU A 892 20.15 28.26 -6.39
CA LEU A 892 20.06 26.78 -6.47
C LEU A 892 21.14 26.18 -7.37
N SER A 893 21.36 26.80 -8.55
CA SER A 893 22.41 26.44 -9.52
C SER A 893 23.80 26.49 -8.88
N SER A 894 24.09 27.54 -8.11
CA SER A 894 25.39 27.74 -7.45
C SER A 894 25.66 26.70 -6.36
N ARG A 895 24.66 26.38 -5.54
CA ARG A 895 24.76 25.28 -4.55
C ARG A 895 25.07 23.96 -5.25
N ARG A 896 24.34 23.64 -6.32
CA ARG A 896 24.51 22.39 -7.05
C ARG A 896 25.85 22.27 -7.78
N LYS A 897 26.37 23.37 -8.32
CA LYS A 897 27.70 23.42 -8.94
C LYS A 897 28.80 23.12 -7.92
N LYS A 898 28.69 23.68 -6.70
CA LYS A 898 29.66 23.45 -5.61
C LYS A 898 29.73 21.97 -5.22
N GLU A 899 28.59 21.28 -5.15
CA GLU A 899 28.55 19.84 -4.86
C GLU A 899 29.20 18.98 -5.95
N ASN A 900 29.21 19.46 -7.20
CA ASN A 900 29.71 18.73 -8.36
C ASN A 900 31.04 19.26 -8.90
N GLU A 901 31.72 20.15 -8.16
CA GLU A 901 32.94 20.85 -8.58
C GLU A 901 34.05 19.89 -9.03
N TYR A 902 34.13 18.69 -8.42
CA TYR A 902 35.14 17.68 -8.74
C TYR A 902 34.70 16.64 -9.77
N ASN A 903 33.50 16.78 -10.35
CA ASN A 903 32.96 15.81 -11.30
C ASN A 903 33.38 16.12 -12.74
N ARG A 904 34.45 15.47 -13.22
CA ARG A 904 35.01 15.62 -14.59
C ARG A 904 33.99 15.46 -15.74
N THR A 905 32.84 14.85 -15.47
CA THR A 905 31.78 14.69 -16.47
C THR A 905 30.92 15.94 -16.66
N CYS A 906 31.23 17.04 -15.96
CA CYS A 906 30.52 18.32 -16.02
C CYS A 906 31.16 19.37 -16.93
N ASP A 907 32.34 19.10 -17.49
CA ASP A 907 33.06 20.04 -18.36
C ASP A 907 32.40 20.20 -19.75
N SER A 908 31.65 19.20 -20.21
CA SER A 908 30.92 19.22 -21.49
C SER A 908 29.70 18.29 -21.45
N PRO A 909 28.58 18.74 -20.86
CA PRO A 909 27.41 17.89 -20.70
C PRO A 909 26.70 17.59 -22.04
N ALA A 910 26.66 16.33 -22.44
CA ALA A 910 26.04 15.89 -23.70
C ALA A 910 24.50 15.89 -23.70
N THR A 911 23.85 16.04 -22.53
CA THR A 911 22.38 15.99 -22.41
C THR A 911 21.85 17.02 -21.43
N ILE A 912 20.58 17.42 -21.58
CA ILE A 912 19.88 18.31 -20.63
C ILE A 912 19.94 17.75 -19.21
N GLY A 913 19.70 16.45 -19.04
CA GLY A 913 19.76 15.82 -17.72
C GLY A 913 21.14 15.90 -17.09
N LYS A 914 22.20 15.76 -17.91
CA LYS A 914 23.58 15.92 -17.44
C LYS A 914 23.89 17.37 -17.07
N SER A 915 23.49 18.33 -17.92
CA SER A 915 23.62 19.76 -17.66
C SER A 915 22.98 20.17 -16.33
N LEU A 916 21.74 19.74 -16.10
CA LEU A 916 21.02 20.00 -14.85
C LEU A 916 21.71 19.32 -13.66
N SER A 917 22.16 18.07 -13.80
CA SER A 917 22.88 17.38 -12.72
C SER A 917 24.18 18.08 -12.31
N CYS A 918 24.81 18.81 -13.24
CA CYS A 918 26.01 19.60 -13.04
C CYS A 918 25.73 21.04 -12.56
N GLY A 919 24.46 21.38 -12.27
CA GLY A 919 24.06 22.69 -11.77
C GLY A 919 23.91 23.77 -12.85
N ASN A 920 23.93 23.46 -14.15
CA ASN A 920 23.53 24.45 -15.17
C ASN A 920 22.01 24.43 -15.34
N PHE A 921 21.34 25.46 -14.80
CA PHE A 921 19.89 25.61 -14.76
C PHE A 921 19.28 26.55 -15.81
N ASP A 922 20.02 26.93 -16.87
CA ASP A 922 19.48 27.76 -17.97
C ASP A 922 18.26 27.10 -18.64
N HIS A 923 18.25 25.77 -18.71
CA HIS A 923 17.10 25.03 -19.21
C HIS A 923 15.87 25.17 -18.30
N LEU A 924 16.06 25.24 -16.97
CA LEU A 924 14.95 25.43 -16.03
C LEU A 924 14.33 26.82 -16.20
N LYS A 925 15.16 27.88 -16.28
CA LYS A 925 14.70 29.26 -16.51
C LYS A 925 13.85 29.36 -17.77
N ARG A 926 14.42 28.94 -18.91
CA ARG A 926 13.71 28.90 -20.19
C ARG A 926 12.44 28.07 -20.14
N LEU A 927 12.44 26.94 -19.42
CA LEU A 927 11.26 26.09 -19.32
C LEU A 927 10.16 26.80 -18.55
N LEU A 928 10.47 27.46 -17.43
CA LEU A 928 9.53 28.23 -16.63
C LEU A 928 8.92 29.39 -17.44
N GLU A 929 9.75 30.17 -18.13
CA GLU A 929 9.29 31.24 -19.04
C GLU A 929 8.34 30.71 -20.12
N ASN A 930 8.68 29.56 -20.73
CA ASN A 930 7.82 28.92 -21.72
C ASN A 930 6.48 28.44 -21.12
N CYS A 931 6.46 28.00 -19.86
CA CYS A 931 5.23 27.62 -19.19
C CYS A 931 4.32 28.83 -18.97
N HIS A 932 4.88 29.95 -18.49
CA HIS A 932 4.16 31.21 -18.30
C HIS A 932 3.70 31.82 -19.61
N SER A 933 4.53 31.86 -20.64
CA SER A 933 4.15 32.32 -21.99
C SER A 933 2.95 31.54 -22.53
N ARG A 934 2.92 30.21 -22.36
CA ARG A 934 1.76 29.39 -22.75
C ARG A 934 0.50 29.69 -21.93
N MET A 935 0.66 30.04 -20.66
CA MET A 935 -0.44 30.46 -19.79
C MET A 935 -1.03 31.79 -20.31
N SER A 936 -0.17 32.78 -20.59
CA SER A 936 -0.57 34.08 -21.15
C SER A 936 -1.20 33.97 -22.54
N ASP A 937 -0.71 33.05 -23.37
CA ASP A 937 -1.29 32.71 -24.68
C ASP A 937 -2.64 31.96 -24.60
N LYS A 938 -3.21 31.77 -23.40
CA LYS A 938 -4.43 31.00 -23.14
C LYS A 938 -4.34 29.52 -23.58
N LYS A 939 -3.13 28.97 -23.69
CA LYS A 939 -2.86 27.56 -24.02
C LYS A 939 -2.79 26.71 -22.74
N TYR A 940 -3.85 26.77 -21.91
CA TYR A 940 -3.88 26.24 -20.54
C TYR A 940 -3.44 24.77 -20.41
N GLU A 941 -3.93 23.87 -21.28
CA GLU A 941 -3.51 22.45 -21.27
C GLU A 941 -1.98 22.32 -21.44
N LYS A 942 -1.40 23.04 -22.41
CA LYS A 942 0.04 23.00 -22.70
C LYS A 942 0.87 23.67 -21.59
N ALA A 943 0.32 24.68 -20.93
CA ALA A 943 0.95 25.36 -19.80
C ALA A 943 0.98 24.45 -18.56
N ASN A 944 -0.13 23.82 -18.19
CA ASN A 944 -0.21 22.94 -17.03
C ASN A 944 0.65 21.67 -17.19
N LYS A 945 0.73 21.09 -18.40
CA LYS A 945 1.69 20.02 -18.70
C LYS A 945 3.14 20.49 -18.59
N CYS A 946 3.41 21.74 -18.98
CA CYS A 946 4.73 22.34 -18.86
C CYS A 946 5.12 22.51 -17.40
N PHE A 947 4.21 23.00 -16.54
CA PHE A 947 4.47 23.15 -15.10
C PHE A 947 4.79 21.83 -14.41
N ALA A 948 4.04 20.75 -14.68
CA ALA A 948 4.36 19.43 -14.12
C ALA A 948 5.76 18.94 -14.54
N LYS A 949 6.15 19.18 -15.81
CA LYS A 949 7.49 18.86 -16.32
C LYS A 949 8.59 19.73 -15.70
N TYR A 950 8.33 21.02 -15.51
CA TYR A 950 9.22 21.95 -14.85
C TYR A 950 9.46 21.53 -13.40
N MET A 951 8.39 21.24 -12.66
CA MET A 951 8.45 20.76 -11.27
C MET A 951 9.18 19.42 -11.12
N TYR A 952 9.07 18.52 -12.11
CA TYR A 952 9.87 17.30 -12.15
C TYR A 952 11.37 17.60 -12.18
N TYR A 953 11.81 18.54 -13.01
CA TYR A 953 13.23 18.89 -13.08
C TYR A 953 13.71 19.65 -11.84
N VAL A 954 12.90 20.57 -11.30
CA VAL A 954 13.20 21.25 -10.04
C VAL A 954 13.38 20.21 -8.93
N SER A 955 12.45 19.27 -8.78
CA SER A 955 12.51 18.29 -7.70
C SER A 955 13.65 17.28 -7.86
N LYS A 956 13.96 16.86 -9.10
CA LYS A 956 14.93 15.80 -9.37
C LYS A 956 16.40 16.24 -9.23
N TYR A 957 16.70 17.50 -9.54
CA TYR A 957 18.08 17.98 -9.65
C TYR A 957 18.49 18.96 -8.55
N ASN A 958 17.61 19.20 -7.57
CA ASN A 958 17.92 19.95 -6.37
C ASN A 958 17.77 19.05 -5.16
N ASP A 959 18.59 19.29 -4.15
CA ASP A 959 18.50 18.58 -2.89
C ASP A 959 17.25 19.02 -2.13
N ILE A 960 16.62 18.08 -1.41
CA ILE A 960 15.34 18.35 -0.74
C ILE A 960 15.48 19.45 0.31
N LYS A 961 16.65 19.54 0.98
CA LYS A 961 16.95 20.59 1.95
C LYS A 961 16.92 21.98 1.32
N ASP A 962 17.49 22.15 0.12
CA ASP A 962 17.45 23.43 -0.59
C ASP A 962 16.02 23.82 -0.96
N LEU A 963 15.19 22.83 -1.33
CA LEU A 963 13.77 23.08 -1.58
C LEU A 963 13.04 23.47 -0.30
N PHE A 964 13.38 22.88 0.86
CA PHE A 964 12.81 23.26 2.15
C PHE A 964 13.17 24.68 2.56
N ASP A 965 14.43 25.08 2.38
CA ASP A 965 14.88 26.46 2.64
C ASP A 965 14.09 27.47 1.80
N LEU A 966 13.83 27.12 0.54
CA LEU A 966 13.16 27.99 -0.42
C LEU A 966 11.66 28.20 -0.13
N VAL A 967 10.95 27.14 0.26
CA VAL A 967 9.49 27.17 0.39
C VAL A 967 8.99 27.14 1.85
N GLY A 968 9.89 26.88 2.80
CA GLY A 968 9.61 26.74 4.22
C GLY A 968 9.02 25.39 4.63
N LEU A 969 9.55 24.80 5.71
CA LEU A 969 9.15 23.49 6.26
C LEU A 969 7.66 23.36 6.61
N LYS A 970 6.95 24.47 6.88
CA LYS A 970 5.51 24.45 7.18
C LYS A 970 4.63 24.19 5.95
N ASN A 971 5.19 24.30 4.74
CA ASN A 971 4.45 24.18 3.48
C ASN A 971 4.82 22.90 2.70
N VAL A 972 5.60 22.01 3.30
CA VAL A 972 6.06 20.76 2.69
C VAL A 972 5.88 19.61 3.67
N PHE A 973 5.64 18.42 3.14
CA PHE A 973 5.62 17.18 3.91
C PHE A 973 6.33 16.06 3.12
N VAL A 974 7.24 15.34 3.77
CA VAL A 974 7.92 14.18 3.18
C VAL A 974 7.50 12.93 3.92
N GLU A 975 6.99 11.94 3.19
CA GLU A 975 6.74 10.60 3.71
C GLU A 975 7.46 9.55 2.87
N THR A 976 7.98 8.51 3.53
CA THR A 976 8.53 7.35 2.84
C THR A 976 7.88 6.08 3.37
N LYS A 977 7.54 5.18 2.45
CA LYS A 977 6.89 3.90 2.72
C LYS A 977 7.64 2.77 2.03
N VAL A 978 7.93 1.71 2.78
CA VAL A 978 8.42 0.44 2.26
C VAL A 978 7.28 -0.57 2.35
N ASN A 979 6.86 -1.05 1.19
CA ASN A 979 5.85 -2.07 1.02
C ASN A 979 6.46 -3.31 0.36
N GLY A 980 5.83 -4.44 0.56
CA GLY A 980 6.25 -5.72 0.01
C GLY A 980 5.71 -6.85 0.87
N PHE A 981 5.75 -8.05 0.32
CA PHE A 981 5.41 -9.27 1.03
C PHE A 981 6.64 -9.79 1.75
N ARG A 982 6.57 -9.91 3.07
CA ARG A 982 7.64 -10.52 3.85
C ARG A 982 7.62 -12.04 3.68
N GLN A 983 8.79 -12.63 3.51
CA GLN A 983 8.94 -14.07 3.31
C GLN A 983 9.14 -14.79 4.66
N ASP A 984 8.43 -15.90 4.87
CA ASP A 984 8.56 -16.76 6.06
C ASP A 984 8.37 -16.01 7.39
N LYS A 985 7.54 -14.95 7.41
CA LYS A 985 7.30 -14.10 8.59
C LYS A 985 5.84 -14.16 9.06
N GLU A 986 5.64 -13.93 10.35
CA GLU A 986 4.32 -13.82 11.02
C GLU A 986 3.43 -12.71 10.44
N THR A 987 4.05 -11.64 9.94
CA THR A 987 3.37 -10.49 9.34
C THR A 987 3.69 -10.38 7.86
N ILE A 988 2.85 -10.98 7.01
CA ILE A 988 2.99 -11.00 5.55
C ILE A 988 3.06 -9.57 4.96
N TYR A 989 2.12 -8.71 5.33
CA TYR A 989 2.00 -7.37 4.77
C TYR A 989 1.77 -6.34 5.87
N ARG A 990 2.78 -5.49 6.08
CA ARG A 990 2.71 -4.33 6.96
C ARG A 990 3.63 -3.26 6.37
N PRO A 991 3.08 -2.16 5.83
CA PRO A 991 3.88 -1.03 5.39
C PRO A 991 4.82 -0.58 6.51
N PHE A 992 6.11 -0.49 6.21
CA PHE A 992 7.07 0.17 7.08
C PHE A 992 7.13 1.63 6.67
N ASN A 993 6.91 2.54 7.62
CA ASN A 993 6.94 3.98 7.36
C ASN A 993 8.25 4.52 7.91
N GLY A 994 9.04 5.19 7.07
CA GLY A 994 10.22 5.92 7.50
C GLY A 994 9.84 7.19 8.28
N VAL A 995 10.86 7.88 8.79
CA VAL A 995 10.73 9.19 9.44
C VAL A 995 10.13 10.19 8.44
N THR A 996 9.13 10.97 8.87
CA THR A 996 8.54 12.02 8.04
C THR A 996 9.10 13.39 8.41
N TYR A 997 9.17 14.30 7.45
CA TYR A 997 9.64 15.67 7.66
C TYR A 997 8.60 16.69 7.19
N GLY A 998 8.61 17.88 7.79
CA GLY A 998 7.68 18.96 7.47
C GLY A 998 6.31 18.83 8.17
N ARG A 999 5.27 19.48 7.63
CA ARG A 999 3.92 19.50 8.20
C ARG A 999 2.86 19.19 7.17
N VAL A 1000 1.90 18.36 7.54
CA VAL A 1000 0.74 18.00 6.75
C VAL A 1000 -0.25 19.17 6.75
N ASN A 1001 -0.83 19.45 5.58
CA ASN A 1001 -1.98 20.35 5.51
C ASN A 1001 -3.22 19.66 6.09
N ALA A 1002 -3.77 20.24 7.17
CA ALA A 1002 -4.92 19.68 7.89
C ALA A 1002 -6.17 19.46 7.02
N ILE A 1003 -6.34 20.25 5.95
CA ILE A 1003 -7.52 20.18 5.07
C ILE A 1003 -7.29 19.17 3.94
N ASN A 1004 -6.12 19.20 3.29
CA ASN A 1004 -5.84 18.42 2.08
C ASN A 1004 -4.48 17.72 2.14
N LYS A 1005 -4.34 16.68 2.96
CA LYS A 1005 -3.09 15.91 3.11
C LYS A 1005 -2.50 15.44 1.77
N ASP A 1006 -3.33 14.80 0.94
CA ASP A 1006 -2.94 14.12 -0.30
C ASP A 1006 -3.40 14.90 -1.56
N GLY A 1007 -3.74 16.19 -1.39
CA GLY A 1007 -4.25 17.06 -2.45
C GLY A 1007 -5.78 17.17 -2.52
N PRO A 1008 -6.30 18.16 -3.27
CA PRO A 1008 -7.73 18.47 -3.32
C PRO A 1008 -8.58 17.35 -3.97
N ILE A 1009 -7.99 16.56 -4.88
CA ILE A 1009 -8.69 15.44 -5.52
C ILE A 1009 -8.91 14.28 -4.55
N ASP A 1010 -7.96 14.01 -3.65
CA ASP A 1010 -8.10 12.92 -2.71
C ASP A 1010 -9.23 13.16 -1.70
N GLY A 1011 -9.47 14.43 -1.34
CA GLY A 1011 -10.60 14.85 -0.53
C GLY A 1011 -11.95 14.46 -1.15
N ILE A 1012 -12.14 14.64 -2.47
CA ILE A 1012 -13.39 14.28 -3.15
C ILE A 1012 -13.54 12.75 -3.29
N ILE A 1013 -12.44 12.05 -3.54
CA ILE A 1013 -12.40 10.58 -3.59
C ILE A 1013 -12.82 10.01 -2.23
N LYS A 1014 -12.27 10.52 -1.12
CA LYS A 1014 -12.63 10.09 0.24
C LYS A 1014 -14.09 10.40 0.58
N ARG A 1015 -14.57 11.60 0.24
CA ARG A 1015 -15.95 12.04 0.51
C ARG A 1015 -17.00 11.09 -0.08
N PHE A 1016 -16.82 10.68 -1.33
CA PHE A 1016 -17.72 9.73 -1.99
C PHE A 1016 -17.26 8.27 -1.90
N SER A 1017 -16.10 8.05 -1.28
CA SER A 1017 -15.44 6.75 -1.21
C SER A 1017 -15.33 6.07 -2.57
N LEU A 1018 -14.91 6.85 -3.56
CA LEU A 1018 -14.73 6.41 -4.94
C LEU A 1018 -13.51 5.51 -5.05
N LEU A 1019 -13.56 4.55 -5.98
CA LEU A 1019 -12.36 3.86 -6.42
C LEU A 1019 -11.44 4.86 -7.14
N LYS A 1020 -10.17 4.93 -6.70
CA LYS A 1020 -9.20 5.86 -7.30
C LYS A 1020 -8.97 5.50 -8.76
N GLY A 1021 -8.92 4.20 -9.07
CA GLY A 1021 -8.86 3.68 -10.42
C GLY A 1021 -9.96 4.20 -11.35
N GLU A 1022 -11.20 4.36 -10.86
CA GLU A 1022 -12.33 4.90 -11.62
C GLU A 1022 -12.23 6.40 -11.80
N PHE A 1023 -12.00 7.14 -10.70
CA PHE A 1023 -11.96 8.59 -10.74
C PHE A 1023 -10.96 9.13 -11.77
N PHE A 1024 -9.75 8.57 -11.81
CA PHE A 1024 -8.71 8.97 -12.77
C PHE A 1024 -8.89 8.37 -14.17
N GLY A 1025 -9.87 7.48 -14.39
CA GLY A 1025 -10.06 6.78 -15.66
C GLY A 1025 -8.86 5.87 -15.97
N SER A 1026 -8.28 5.26 -14.94
CA SER A 1026 -7.02 4.54 -15.03
C SER A 1026 -7.07 3.40 -16.05
N TRP A 1027 -8.24 2.80 -16.23
CA TRP A 1027 -8.50 1.71 -17.17
C TRP A 1027 -8.61 2.18 -18.64
N LEU A 1028 -8.67 3.49 -18.91
CA LEU A 1028 -8.58 4.12 -20.24
C LEU A 1028 -7.21 4.72 -20.55
N ARG A 1029 -6.57 5.26 -19.51
CA ARG A 1029 -5.41 6.12 -19.62
C ARG A 1029 -4.11 5.34 -19.47
N TYR A 1030 -3.02 5.92 -19.98
CA TYR A 1030 -1.69 5.34 -19.80
C TYR A 1030 -1.22 5.42 -18.35
N ARG A 1031 -0.38 4.47 -17.96
CA ARG A 1031 0.20 4.34 -16.61
C ARG A 1031 1.62 3.81 -16.68
N PHE A 1032 2.37 4.02 -15.60
CA PHE A 1032 3.67 3.39 -15.38
C PHE A 1032 3.58 1.94 -14.93
#